data_AF-A0A663MFL9-F1
#
_entry.id   AF-A0A663MFL9-F1
#
_cell.length_a   1.000
_cell.length_b   1.000
_cell.length_c   1.000
_cell.angle_alpha   90.00
_cell.angle_beta   90.00
_cell.angle_gamma   90.00
#
_symmetry.space_group_name_H-M   'P 1'
#
loop_
_entity.id
_entity.type
_entity.pdbx_description
1 polymer ?
#
loop_
_entity_poly.entity_id
_entity_poly.type
_entity_poly.pdbx_seq_one_letter_code
_entity_poly.pdbx_strand_id
1 'polypeptide(L)'
;HSHPPDPLPTLQGDPSPCPQGPPPPMDKEEMRILKVCFYSNSFNMGKNFKLVKCPVTTEIREVIRSILVSGRIGPDIKLAECYGLRLKHVKSDEIHWLHPDLTVGEVQEKYECLHLEAEWRYDLQIRYLPEDFMERFKEDRTTLLYFYQQLRSEYMQNFASKVSEGMALQLGCLELRRFYKDMPHNALDKKSNFEFLEKEVGLDLFFPSQMQENLKPKQFRKMIQQTFQQYALLREEECILKFLHTLSTFANIDQESYRCELIQGWNITVDLVIGPKGIRQMTSKEAKPTCLAEFKHIKSIKCSSVEEGRAVLQLGLSGTPQSLAIKTASLTEAENMADLIDGYCRLQGDLETSLIVFPRRGECPGRPHVPPRALLHSLHGHSITCESDIYAEIPDESSRPRSGGKFQHYGISREDIVLGRILGEGFFGEVYEGIYTTPKGERVNVAVKTCKKDCSPENKDKFLSEAVLMKKLDHPHIVKLIGIAEEEPTWIIMELYPYGELGQYLEQNKHCLAVPTLILYALQISKALAYLEAINCVHRDIAVRNILVASPECVKLGDFGLSRYIEDEEYYKASVTRLPIKWMSPESINFRRFTTASDVWMFAVCMWEILSHGKQPFFWLENKDVIGVLERGDRLPKPDLCPPILYTLMTRCWDYDPSERPKFKDLVCSLSDIYLMEKDLAKEQERNNRHRPPKIMEPPAFQEPPPKPSRPRYKPPPQSNLLAPKLQFQVRLHTLPEGLCASSPTLTSPIEYQSPANSLHTPPLNRHNVFKRHSMREEDFLRPSSREEAQKLWEMERLKMRQVLDKQQKQMMEDYQWLRQEEKSLVSGLELTRGLPFTGPPQKPPRLGAQSIHPSPTANLDRTDDTVYSNVMDLVRAVLQLKNEISLLPPEGYILVVKNVGLSLRKLIGSVDEILPVLPAASRTEIEGTQKLLNKDLADLINKMRLAQQNAVTSLSEECKRQMLTASHTLAVDAKNLLDAVDQAKVQANLVKLCLE
;
A
#
# COMPACT_ATOMS: atom_id res chain seq x y z
N HIS A 1 45.48 58.00 -67.46
CA HIS A 1 45.28 57.20 -68.68
C HIS A 1 45.24 55.72 -68.31
N SER A 2 44.23 54.91 -68.66
CA SER A 2 42.87 55.24 -69.15
C SER A 2 42.01 53.96 -69.21
N HIS A 3 40.75 54.03 -68.72
CA HIS A 3 39.66 53.12 -69.13
C HIS A 3 39.35 53.31 -70.64
N PRO A 4 38.72 52.35 -71.36
CA PRO A 4 37.26 52.10 -71.27
C PRO A 4 36.88 50.58 -71.48
N PRO A 5 35.68 50.15 -71.93
CA PRO A 5 34.80 49.33 -71.07
C PRO A 5 34.13 48.10 -71.75
N ASP A 6 33.14 47.50 -71.09
CA ASP A 6 32.26 46.42 -71.58
C ASP A 6 31.38 46.83 -72.79
N PRO A 7 30.73 45.86 -73.49
CA PRO A 7 29.30 45.63 -73.16
C PRO A 7 28.75 44.19 -73.31
N LEU A 8 27.61 43.97 -72.64
CA LEU A 8 26.59 42.91 -72.83
C LEU A 8 25.66 43.23 -74.06
N PRO A 9 24.55 42.52 -74.38
CA PRO A 9 23.95 41.26 -73.86
C PRO A 9 23.51 40.25 -74.97
N THR A 10 22.90 39.11 -74.59
CA THR A 10 21.66 38.57 -75.23
C THR A 10 21.00 37.46 -74.37
N LEU A 11 19.72 37.11 -74.63
CA LEU A 11 18.87 36.22 -73.81
C LEU A 11 18.07 35.20 -74.64
N GLN A 12 18.12 33.92 -74.24
CA GLN A 12 17.23 32.75 -74.50
C GLN A 12 18.08 31.48 -74.26
N GLY A 13 17.63 30.35 -73.71
CA GLY A 13 16.37 29.91 -73.09
C GLY A 13 16.59 28.46 -72.57
N ASP A 14 15.84 27.99 -71.57
CA ASP A 14 16.20 26.79 -70.77
C ASP A 14 16.43 25.48 -71.55
N PRO A 15 17.30 24.59 -71.01
CA PRO A 15 16.74 23.32 -70.53
C PRO A 15 17.28 22.81 -69.17
N SER A 16 16.36 22.30 -68.34
CA SER A 16 16.53 21.26 -67.29
C SER A 16 17.61 21.42 -66.19
N PRO A 17 17.24 21.43 -64.89
CA PRO A 17 18.21 21.50 -63.79
C PRO A 17 18.89 20.15 -63.50
N CYS A 18 20.22 20.18 -63.35
CA CYS A 18 20.99 19.08 -62.74
C CYS A 18 20.68 18.94 -61.23
N PRO A 19 20.89 17.74 -60.64
CA PRO A 19 20.59 17.51 -59.22
C PRO A 19 21.52 18.33 -58.31
N GLN A 20 20.94 18.98 -57.31
CA GLN A 20 21.71 19.60 -56.22
C GLN A 20 22.38 18.50 -55.38
N GLY A 21 23.63 18.74 -54.99
CA GLY A 21 24.34 17.89 -54.03
C GLY A 21 23.69 17.94 -52.64
N PRO A 22 23.98 16.97 -51.76
CA PRO A 22 23.49 17.01 -50.38
C PRO A 22 24.00 18.27 -49.65
N PRO A 23 23.22 18.83 -48.72
CA PRO A 23 23.70 19.90 -47.85
C PRO A 23 24.89 19.42 -47.00
N PRO A 24 25.75 20.34 -46.52
CA PRO A 24 26.81 19.98 -45.58
C PRO A 24 26.20 19.32 -44.33
N PRO A 25 26.93 18.39 -43.67
CA PRO A 25 26.47 17.83 -42.41
C PRO A 25 26.32 18.95 -41.38
N MET A 26 25.14 19.05 -40.78
CA MET A 26 24.97 19.77 -39.51
C MET A 26 25.86 19.10 -38.47
N ASP A 27 26.58 19.88 -37.67
CA ASP A 27 27.37 19.36 -36.56
C ASP A 27 26.44 18.57 -35.62
N LYS A 28 26.79 17.31 -35.35
CA LYS A 28 26.11 16.52 -34.32
C LYS A 28 26.66 16.95 -32.98
N GLU A 29 25.85 17.65 -32.20
CA GLU A 29 26.19 18.06 -30.85
C GLU A 29 26.53 16.82 -30.00
N GLU A 30 27.63 16.87 -29.25
CA GLU A 30 28.15 15.71 -28.54
C GLU A 30 27.27 15.37 -27.32
N MET A 31 26.82 14.11 -27.26
CA MET A 31 25.88 13.62 -26.24
C MET A 31 26.60 12.77 -25.21
N ARG A 32 26.55 13.18 -23.93
CA ARG A 32 27.10 12.46 -22.78
C ARG A 32 25.99 11.72 -22.02
N ILE A 33 26.38 10.77 -21.16
CA ILE A 33 25.47 10.05 -20.26
C ILE A 33 26.10 10.05 -18.86
N LEU A 34 25.67 10.96 -17.98
CA LEU A 34 26.19 11.10 -16.63
C LEU A 34 25.52 10.12 -15.67
N LYS A 35 26.30 9.42 -14.83
CA LYS A 35 25.78 8.57 -13.76
C LYS A 35 25.75 9.34 -12.43
N VAL A 36 24.63 9.99 -12.14
CA VAL A 36 24.46 10.78 -10.92
C VAL A 36 23.86 9.92 -9.80
N CYS A 37 24.60 9.79 -8.70
CA CYS A 37 24.22 9.04 -7.51
C CYS A 37 23.42 9.93 -6.54
N PHE A 38 22.50 9.34 -5.79
CA PHE A 38 21.66 10.06 -4.83
C PHE A 38 21.25 9.18 -3.63
N TYR A 39 20.76 9.81 -2.57
CA TYR A 39 20.27 9.11 -1.38
C TYR A 39 18.80 8.65 -1.54
N SER A 40 18.46 7.49 -0.98
CA SER A 40 17.09 6.98 -0.94
C SER A 40 16.88 6.04 0.25
N ASN A 41 15.62 5.65 0.50
CA ASN A 41 15.20 4.74 1.58
C ASN A 41 15.60 3.25 1.36
N SER A 42 16.41 2.95 0.35
CA SER A 42 16.96 1.64 0.06
C SER A 42 17.91 1.14 1.16
N PHE A 43 18.09 -0.18 1.27
CA PHE A 43 19.16 -0.80 2.04
C PHE A 43 20.56 -0.35 1.57
N ASN A 44 20.71 -0.12 0.25
CA ASN A 44 21.94 0.31 -0.40
C ASN A 44 22.20 1.83 -0.26
N MET A 45 22.59 2.27 0.95
CA MET A 45 22.98 3.67 1.22
C MET A 45 24.01 4.18 0.20
N GLY A 46 23.67 5.25 -0.52
CA GLY A 46 24.57 5.89 -1.48
C GLY A 46 24.91 5.06 -2.73
N LYS A 47 24.17 3.99 -3.07
CA LYS A 47 24.35 3.28 -4.36
C LYS A 47 23.24 3.51 -5.39
N ASN A 48 22.15 4.19 -5.04
CA ASN A 48 21.12 4.59 -6.01
C ASN A 48 21.71 5.63 -6.97
N PHE A 49 21.33 5.54 -8.25
CA PHE A 49 21.75 6.48 -9.28
C PHE A 49 20.68 6.62 -10.36
N LYS A 50 20.78 7.69 -11.15
CA LYS A 50 20.09 7.85 -12.43
C LYS A 50 21.11 8.15 -13.52
N LEU A 51 20.85 7.68 -14.72
CA LEU A 51 21.60 8.08 -15.91
C LEU A 51 20.93 9.33 -16.50
N VAL A 52 21.69 10.39 -16.73
CA VAL A 52 21.22 11.64 -17.35
C VAL A 52 21.93 11.81 -18.68
N LYS A 53 21.17 11.72 -19.78
CA LYS A 53 21.64 12.03 -21.12
C LYS A 53 21.45 13.50 -21.41
N CYS A 54 22.52 14.14 -21.86
CA CYS A 54 22.57 15.57 -22.12
C CYS A 54 23.63 15.88 -23.19
N PRO A 55 23.42 16.91 -24.03
CA PRO A 55 24.50 17.59 -24.73
C PRO A 55 25.65 18.00 -23.80
N VAL A 56 26.88 18.11 -24.33
CA VAL A 56 28.02 18.71 -23.62
C VAL A 56 27.77 20.19 -23.23
N THR A 57 26.86 20.87 -23.91
CA THR A 57 26.46 22.26 -23.67
C THR A 57 25.47 22.44 -22.52
N THR A 58 24.87 21.36 -21.99
CA THR A 58 23.93 21.43 -20.86
C THR A 58 24.62 21.92 -19.58
N GLU A 59 23.96 22.84 -18.86
CA GLU A 59 24.45 23.36 -17.58
C GLU A 59 24.17 22.41 -16.41
N ILE A 60 25.03 22.42 -15.37
CA ILE A 60 24.86 21.58 -14.17
C ILE A 60 23.53 21.86 -13.45
N ARG A 61 23.02 23.10 -13.47
CA ARG A 61 21.67 23.43 -12.96
C ARG A 61 20.56 22.62 -13.62
N GLU A 62 20.70 22.25 -14.90
CA GLU A 62 19.72 21.46 -15.64
C GLU A 62 19.85 19.96 -15.34
N VAL A 63 21.09 19.47 -15.20
CA VAL A 63 21.35 18.09 -14.73
C VAL A 63 20.69 17.86 -13.37
N ILE A 64 20.90 18.77 -12.40
CA ILE A 64 20.24 18.73 -11.09
C ILE A 64 18.72 18.74 -11.25
N ARG A 65 18.16 19.72 -11.98
CA ARG A 65 16.71 19.87 -12.19
C ARG A 65 16.07 18.62 -12.79
N SER A 66 16.73 17.97 -13.77
CA SER A 66 16.24 16.74 -14.42
C SER A 66 16.09 15.55 -13.45
N ILE A 67 16.91 15.52 -12.39
CA ILE A 67 16.86 14.48 -11.36
C ILE A 67 15.75 14.81 -10.35
N LEU A 68 15.72 16.06 -9.85
CA LEU A 68 14.71 16.52 -8.88
C LEU A 68 13.28 16.35 -9.42
N VAL A 69 13.01 16.79 -10.65
CA VAL A 69 11.68 16.72 -11.29
C VAL A 69 11.24 15.28 -11.57
N SER A 70 12.17 14.32 -11.66
CA SER A 70 11.85 12.94 -12.05
C SER A 70 11.25 12.04 -10.96
N GLY A 71 10.84 12.61 -9.81
CA GLY A 71 10.18 11.90 -8.71
C GLY A 71 11.01 10.83 -7.98
N ARG A 72 12.22 10.51 -8.47
CA ARG A 72 13.10 9.45 -7.91
C ARG A 72 13.61 9.72 -6.50
N ILE A 73 13.63 10.98 -6.08
CA ILE A 73 13.97 11.41 -4.72
C ILE A 73 12.70 11.49 -3.85
N GLY A 74 11.64 12.08 -4.42
CA GLY A 74 10.30 12.17 -3.86
C GLY A 74 9.48 13.23 -4.59
N PRO A 75 8.18 13.37 -4.27
CA PRO A 75 7.30 14.40 -4.82
C PRO A 75 7.53 15.77 -4.16
N ASP A 76 6.89 16.80 -4.72
CA ASP A 76 6.65 18.10 -4.08
C ASP A 76 7.89 18.85 -3.54
N ILE A 77 9.06 18.66 -4.18
CA ILE A 77 10.30 19.39 -3.85
C ILE A 77 10.09 20.88 -4.14
N LYS A 78 10.23 21.72 -3.10
CA LYS A 78 10.12 23.18 -3.14
C LYS A 78 11.47 23.85 -3.07
N LEU A 79 12.43 23.22 -2.39
CA LEU A 79 13.72 23.82 -2.04
C LEU A 79 14.84 23.36 -2.98
N ALA A 80 14.58 23.39 -4.30
CA ALA A 80 15.52 22.95 -5.32
C ALA A 80 16.89 23.65 -5.25
N GLU A 81 16.90 24.94 -4.92
CA GLU A 81 18.12 25.76 -4.76
C GLU A 81 19.02 25.35 -3.57
N CYS A 82 18.59 24.41 -2.72
CA CYS A 82 19.42 23.85 -1.66
C CYS A 82 20.36 22.73 -2.15
N TYR A 83 20.11 22.20 -3.35
CA TYR A 83 20.85 21.07 -3.93
C TYR A 83 22.04 21.54 -4.78
N GLY A 84 23.16 20.82 -4.69
CA GLY A 84 24.35 20.98 -5.52
C GLY A 84 24.85 19.63 -6.03
N LEU A 85 25.66 19.64 -7.08
CA LEU A 85 26.26 18.43 -7.66
C LEU A 85 27.74 18.35 -7.31
N ARG A 86 28.17 17.21 -6.78
CA ARG A 86 29.54 17.00 -6.30
C ARG A 86 30.22 15.91 -7.10
N LEU A 87 31.32 16.24 -7.76
CA LEU A 87 32.21 15.29 -8.41
C LEU A 87 33.25 14.80 -7.39
N LYS A 88 33.37 13.49 -7.22
CA LYS A 88 34.39 12.86 -6.37
C LYS A 88 35.22 11.87 -7.17
N HIS A 89 36.55 11.90 -6.99
CA HIS A 89 37.43 10.82 -7.43
C HIS A 89 37.30 9.64 -6.45
N VAL A 90 37.05 8.43 -6.95
CA VAL A 90 36.81 7.24 -6.11
C VAL A 90 38.10 6.67 -5.50
N LYS A 91 39.28 6.99 -6.06
CA LYS A 91 40.59 6.49 -5.60
C LYS A 91 41.40 7.46 -4.74
N SER A 92 40.90 8.66 -4.48
CA SER A 92 41.55 9.66 -3.63
C SER A 92 40.53 10.46 -2.81
N ASP A 93 41.01 11.41 -2.01
CA ASP A 93 40.17 12.36 -1.28
C ASP A 93 39.80 13.61 -2.12
N GLU A 94 40.06 13.59 -3.43
CA GLU A 94 39.75 14.70 -4.34
C GLU A 94 38.24 14.84 -4.60
N ILE A 95 37.74 16.05 -4.34
CA ILE A 95 36.33 16.42 -4.42
C ILE A 95 36.23 17.82 -5.03
N HIS A 96 35.39 17.95 -6.07
CA HIS A 96 35.03 19.19 -6.73
C HIS A 96 33.53 19.40 -6.63
N TRP A 97 33.09 20.54 -6.11
CA TRP A 97 31.70 20.97 -6.21
C TRP A 97 31.50 21.66 -7.55
N LEU A 98 30.55 21.13 -8.34
CA LEU A 98 30.27 21.60 -9.67
C LEU A 98 29.29 22.77 -9.58
N HIS A 99 29.81 23.98 -9.80
CA HIS A 99 29.02 25.20 -9.80
C HIS A 99 27.88 25.10 -10.82
N PRO A 100 26.65 25.58 -10.52
CA PRO A 100 25.48 25.30 -11.36
C PRO A 100 25.55 25.86 -12.78
N ASP A 101 26.42 26.85 -13.02
CA ASP A 101 26.56 27.56 -14.31
C ASP A 101 27.66 26.94 -15.21
N LEU A 102 28.35 25.90 -14.74
CA LEU A 102 29.28 25.13 -15.58
C LEU A 102 28.50 24.25 -16.57
N THR A 103 29.05 24.07 -17.77
CA THR A 103 28.57 23.07 -18.73
C THR A 103 29.19 21.70 -18.48
N VAL A 104 28.51 20.62 -18.91
CA VAL A 104 29.03 19.24 -18.82
C VAL A 104 30.36 19.09 -19.58
N GLY A 105 30.52 19.78 -20.71
CA GLY A 105 31.76 19.82 -21.48
C GLY A 105 32.91 20.48 -20.72
N GLU A 106 32.67 21.60 -20.03
CA GLU A 106 33.70 22.23 -19.18
C GLU A 106 34.10 21.34 -17.99
N VAL A 107 33.16 20.61 -17.39
CA VAL A 107 33.45 19.64 -16.33
C VAL A 107 34.33 18.49 -16.86
N GLN A 108 34.05 18.02 -18.08
CA GLN A 108 34.85 16.99 -18.75
C GLN A 108 36.25 17.50 -19.11
N GLU A 109 36.38 18.70 -19.70
CA GLU A 109 37.65 19.32 -20.06
C GLU A 109 38.52 19.70 -18.85
N LYS A 110 37.91 20.02 -17.70
CA LYS A 110 38.61 20.54 -16.52
C LYS A 110 38.95 19.47 -15.48
N TYR A 111 38.08 18.47 -15.30
CA TYR A 111 38.20 17.48 -14.23
C TYR A 111 38.25 16.05 -14.75
N GLU A 112 37.31 15.63 -15.62
CA GLU A 112 37.28 14.22 -16.07
C GLU A 112 38.55 13.84 -16.84
N CYS A 113 39.11 14.77 -17.63
CA CYS A 113 40.33 14.60 -18.43
C CYS A 113 41.59 14.18 -17.64
N LEU A 114 41.61 14.34 -16.31
CA LEU A 114 42.75 14.04 -15.45
C LEU A 114 42.92 12.54 -15.18
N HIS A 115 41.81 11.79 -15.20
CA HIS A 115 41.72 10.38 -14.79
C HIS A 115 40.77 9.60 -15.73
N LEU A 116 40.46 8.32 -15.45
CA LEU A 116 39.48 7.58 -16.26
C LEU A 116 38.05 7.90 -15.79
N GLU A 117 37.09 7.99 -16.72
CA GLU A 117 35.68 8.30 -16.44
C GLU A 117 35.07 7.36 -15.37
N ALA A 118 35.44 6.08 -15.38
CA ALA A 118 34.99 5.09 -14.39
C ALA A 118 35.60 5.24 -12.97
N GLU A 119 36.57 6.15 -12.80
CA GLU A 119 37.18 6.51 -11.51
C GLU A 119 36.46 7.72 -10.88
N TRP A 120 35.67 8.46 -11.66
CA TRP A 120 34.86 9.58 -11.22
C TRP A 120 33.46 9.14 -10.77
N ARG A 121 32.87 9.93 -9.86
CA ARG A 121 31.52 9.73 -9.35
C ARG A 121 30.83 11.07 -9.09
N TYR A 122 29.64 11.22 -9.66
CA TYR A 122 28.75 12.34 -9.37
C TYR A 122 27.82 11.97 -8.20
N ASP A 123 27.78 12.79 -7.15
CA ASP A 123 26.85 12.72 -6.02
C ASP A 123 25.97 13.98 -6.00
N LEU A 124 24.66 13.81 -6.08
CA LEU A 124 23.70 14.89 -5.79
C LEU A 124 23.57 15.05 -4.27
N GLN A 125 23.78 16.26 -3.74
CA GLN A 125 23.76 16.52 -2.30
C GLN A 125 23.03 17.83 -1.98
N ILE A 126 22.47 17.96 -0.79
CA ILE A 126 22.08 19.26 -0.23
C ILE A 126 23.34 19.92 0.32
N ARG A 127 23.60 21.16 -0.08
CA ARG A 127 24.79 21.94 0.32
C ARG A 127 24.42 23.28 0.94
N TYR A 128 23.50 24.00 0.30
CA TYR A 128 23.13 25.35 0.70
C TYR A 128 21.89 25.28 1.60
N LEU A 129 21.97 25.90 2.78
CA LEU A 129 20.93 25.83 3.80
C LEU A 129 20.26 27.21 4.01
N PRO A 130 18.92 27.31 4.07
CA PRO A 130 18.24 28.52 4.52
C PRO A 130 18.62 28.89 5.96
N GLU A 131 18.44 30.14 6.37
CA GLU A 131 18.77 30.55 7.76
C GLU A 131 17.94 29.75 8.79
N ASP A 132 16.64 29.58 8.53
CA ASP A 132 15.73 28.70 9.27
C ASP A 132 15.54 27.33 8.59
N PHE A 133 16.62 26.69 8.11
CA PHE A 133 16.53 25.44 7.32
C PHE A 133 15.67 24.36 7.99
N MET A 134 15.73 24.22 9.31
CA MET A 134 14.99 23.19 10.05
C MET A 134 13.47 23.39 9.99
N GLU A 135 12.98 24.62 9.89
CA GLU A 135 11.55 24.91 9.73
C GLU A 135 11.16 24.85 8.25
N ARG A 136 11.95 25.46 7.37
CA ARG A 136 11.78 25.38 5.89
C ARG A 136 11.70 23.93 5.41
N PHE A 137 12.52 23.03 5.95
CA PHE A 137 12.56 21.63 5.55
C PHE A 137 11.32 20.85 6.05
N LYS A 138 10.64 21.25 7.13
CA LYS A 138 9.34 20.62 7.50
C LYS A 138 8.25 20.89 6.46
N GLU A 139 8.32 22.06 5.81
CA GLU A 139 7.42 22.41 4.70
C GLU A 139 7.73 21.64 3.40
N ASP A 140 8.94 21.08 3.27
CA ASP A 140 9.40 20.23 2.15
C ASP A 140 9.93 18.90 2.70
N ARG A 141 8.99 18.01 3.02
CA ARG A 141 9.27 16.68 3.60
C ARG A 141 10.23 15.84 2.75
N THR A 142 10.27 16.04 1.43
CA THR A 142 11.19 15.33 0.53
C THR A 142 12.63 15.82 0.75
N THR A 143 12.84 17.14 0.77
CA THR A 143 14.14 17.75 1.11
C THR A 143 14.59 17.40 2.52
N LEU A 144 13.70 17.41 3.53
CA LEU A 144 14.00 16.97 4.90
C LEU A 144 14.47 15.51 4.96
N LEU A 145 13.78 14.61 4.25
CA LEU A 145 14.12 13.19 4.21
C LEU A 145 15.45 12.96 3.46
N TYR A 146 15.73 13.73 2.40
CA TYR A 146 16.98 13.64 1.67
C TYR A 146 18.17 14.10 2.51
N PHE A 147 18.04 15.25 3.17
CA PHE A 147 19.05 15.79 4.10
C PHE A 147 19.33 14.81 5.26
N TYR A 148 18.27 14.20 5.81
CA TYR A 148 18.38 13.14 6.80
C TYR A 148 19.18 11.93 6.28
N GLN A 149 18.89 11.44 5.08
CA GLN A 149 19.59 10.28 4.52
C GLN A 149 21.06 10.59 4.19
N GLN A 150 21.35 11.80 3.71
CA GLN A 150 22.71 12.30 3.50
C GLN A 150 23.51 12.28 4.82
N LEU A 151 22.99 12.93 5.87
CA LEU A 151 23.65 12.97 7.18
C LEU A 151 23.69 11.61 7.88
N ARG A 152 22.70 10.71 7.67
CA ARG A 152 22.78 9.30 8.13
C ARG A 152 23.91 8.57 7.41
N SER A 153 24.08 8.77 6.10
CA SER A 153 25.16 8.13 5.33
C SER A 153 26.54 8.63 5.77
N GLU A 154 26.68 9.93 6.00
CA GLU A 154 27.91 10.51 6.52
C GLU A 154 28.19 10.03 7.95
N TYR A 155 27.17 9.98 8.81
CA TYR A 155 27.29 9.40 10.15
C TYR A 155 27.81 7.96 10.11
N MET A 156 27.20 7.07 9.33
CA MET A 156 27.60 5.66 9.24
C MET A 156 29.03 5.47 8.70
N GLN A 157 29.48 6.33 7.79
CA GLN A 157 30.82 6.26 7.18
C GLN A 157 31.91 6.92 8.03
N ASN A 158 31.64 8.12 8.57
CA ASN A 158 32.66 9.01 9.13
C ASN A 158 32.63 9.13 10.66
N PHE A 159 31.51 8.84 11.32
CA PHE A 159 31.30 9.19 12.74
C PHE A 159 30.81 8.04 13.64
N ALA A 160 30.17 7.00 13.10
CA ALA A 160 29.55 5.93 13.89
C ALA A 160 30.54 5.12 14.75
N SER A 161 31.81 5.03 14.33
CA SER A 161 32.92 4.43 15.10
C SER A 161 33.61 5.39 16.08
N LYS A 162 33.19 6.67 16.11
CA LYS A 162 33.79 7.75 16.94
C LYS A 162 32.85 8.27 18.04
N VAL A 163 31.54 8.02 17.91
CA VAL A 163 30.54 8.33 18.95
C VAL A 163 30.54 7.28 20.06
N SER A 164 29.90 7.59 21.19
CA SER A 164 29.71 6.60 22.26
C SER A 164 28.69 5.52 21.89
N GLU A 165 28.84 4.31 22.44
CA GLU A 165 27.89 3.20 22.26
C GLU A 165 26.43 3.61 22.55
N GLY A 166 26.21 4.44 23.57
CA GLY A 166 24.88 4.96 23.92
C GLY A 166 24.30 5.88 22.85
N MET A 167 25.12 6.74 22.23
CA MET A 167 24.69 7.61 21.14
C MET A 167 24.41 6.81 19.86
N ALA A 168 25.28 5.85 19.51
CA ALA A 168 25.07 4.95 18.38
C ALA A 168 23.79 4.11 18.55
N LEU A 169 23.52 3.61 19.76
CA LEU A 169 22.30 2.89 20.09
C LEU A 169 21.05 3.76 19.92
N GLN A 170 21.09 5.04 20.34
CA GLN A 170 19.99 5.98 20.15
C GLN A 170 19.73 6.28 18.66
N LEU A 171 20.78 6.63 17.90
CA LEU A 171 20.68 6.95 16.47
C LEU A 171 20.17 5.74 15.66
N GLY A 172 20.68 4.54 15.94
CA GLY A 172 20.24 3.31 15.28
C GLY A 172 18.81 2.91 15.65
N CYS A 173 18.37 3.10 16.90
CA CYS A 173 16.97 2.87 17.29
C CYS A 173 16.00 3.90 16.66
N LEU A 174 16.44 5.14 16.44
CA LEU A 174 15.65 6.16 15.73
C LEU A 174 15.48 5.80 14.25
N GLU A 175 16.54 5.36 13.56
CA GLU A 175 16.39 4.85 12.19
C GLU A 175 15.56 3.56 12.15
N LEU A 176 15.72 2.64 13.11
CA LEU A 176 14.93 1.42 13.17
C LEU A 176 13.41 1.71 13.30
N ARG A 177 13.02 2.73 14.09
CA ARG A 177 11.62 3.19 14.17
C ARG A 177 11.16 3.85 12.87
N ARG A 178 11.99 4.69 12.26
CA ARG A 178 11.64 5.43 11.02
C ARG A 178 11.51 4.48 9.81
N PHE A 179 12.47 3.58 9.64
CA PHE A 179 12.54 2.60 8.57
C PHE A 179 11.40 1.58 8.63
N TYR A 180 10.94 1.25 9.84
CA TYR A 180 9.77 0.41 10.11
C TYR A 180 8.60 1.21 10.71
N LYS A 181 8.27 2.37 10.11
CA LYS A 181 7.21 3.28 10.61
C LYS A 181 5.83 2.67 10.79
N ASP A 182 5.49 1.60 10.07
CA ASP A 182 4.22 0.87 10.18
C ASP A 182 4.24 -0.25 11.25
N MET A 183 5.41 -0.57 11.82
CA MET A 183 5.59 -1.70 12.75
C MET A 183 4.98 -1.40 14.14
N PRO A 184 4.29 -2.37 14.78
CA PRO A 184 3.76 -2.20 16.14
C PRO A 184 4.82 -1.81 17.17
N HIS A 185 4.43 -1.02 18.17
CA HIS A 185 5.35 -0.45 19.17
C HIS A 185 6.10 -1.52 20.00
N ASN A 186 5.48 -2.68 20.22
CA ASN A 186 6.02 -3.82 20.97
C ASN A 186 6.57 -4.94 20.06
N ALA A 187 6.68 -4.71 18.74
CA ALA A 187 7.01 -5.78 17.80
C ALA A 187 8.38 -6.42 18.04
N LEU A 188 9.37 -5.64 18.52
CA LEU A 188 10.72 -6.12 18.80
C LEU A 188 10.85 -6.84 20.16
N ASP A 189 9.83 -6.79 21.02
CA ASP A 189 9.79 -7.59 22.25
C ASP A 189 9.61 -9.09 21.93
N LYS A 190 8.98 -9.41 20.78
CA LYS A 190 8.88 -10.78 20.27
C LYS A 190 10.26 -11.27 19.78
N LYS A 191 10.78 -12.31 20.43
CA LYS A 191 12.08 -12.94 20.09
C LYS A 191 12.24 -13.26 18.60
N SER A 192 11.20 -13.81 17.95
CA SER A 192 11.20 -14.17 16.54
C SER A 192 11.36 -12.96 15.60
N ASN A 193 10.67 -11.85 15.88
CA ASN A 193 10.77 -10.62 15.09
C ASN A 193 12.17 -10.00 15.19
N PHE A 194 12.80 -10.07 16.36
CA PHE A 194 14.20 -9.66 16.50
C PHE A 194 15.14 -10.60 15.75
N GLU A 195 14.94 -11.92 15.83
CA GLU A 195 15.77 -12.89 15.12
C GLU A 195 15.59 -12.86 13.59
N PHE A 196 14.45 -12.37 13.10
CA PHE A 196 14.26 -11.98 11.70
C PHE A 196 15.10 -10.74 11.35
N LEU A 197 15.00 -9.66 12.12
CA LEU A 197 15.82 -8.44 11.92
C LEU A 197 17.34 -8.75 11.93
N GLU A 198 17.78 -9.59 12.86
CA GLU A 198 19.18 -9.97 13.05
C GLU A 198 19.75 -10.87 11.93
N LYS A 199 18.90 -11.60 11.20
CA LYS A 199 19.31 -12.53 10.12
C LYS A 199 18.99 -12.08 8.69
N GLU A 200 17.79 -11.55 8.47
CA GLU A 200 17.23 -11.27 7.13
C GLU A 200 17.40 -9.81 6.69
N VAL A 201 17.85 -8.95 7.61
CA VAL A 201 18.00 -7.50 7.37
C VAL A 201 19.42 -7.01 7.69
N GLY A 202 20.05 -7.58 8.72
CA GLY A 202 21.32 -7.13 9.26
C GLY A 202 21.15 -5.99 10.26
N LEU A 203 21.87 -6.05 11.38
CA LEU A 203 21.92 -4.97 12.36
C LEU A 203 22.93 -3.88 11.96
N ASP A 204 23.85 -4.19 11.06
CA ASP A 204 24.87 -3.31 10.47
C ASP A 204 24.27 -2.13 9.68
N LEU A 205 23.07 -2.32 9.11
CA LEU A 205 22.29 -1.23 8.51
C LEU A 205 21.95 -0.11 9.51
N PHE A 206 21.75 -0.47 10.79
CA PHE A 206 21.25 0.43 11.83
C PHE A 206 22.32 0.82 12.85
N PHE A 207 23.30 -0.05 13.11
CA PHE A 207 24.28 0.09 14.18
C PHE A 207 25.69 -0.26 13.66
N PRO A 208 26.74 0.50 14.03
CA PRO A 208 28.11 0.24 13.58
C PRO A 208 28.61 -1.16 13.99
N SER A 209 29.36 -1.82 13.11
CA SER A 209 29.84 -3.22 13.28
C SER A 209 30.59 -3.43 14.60
N GLN A 210 31.33 -2.42 15.06
CA GLN A 210 32.07 -2.46 16.32
C GLN A 210 31.16 -2.75 17.54
N MET A 211 29.89 -2.33 17.52
CA MET A 211 28.93 -2.67 18.58
C MET A 211 28.51 -4.15 18.55
N GLN A 212 28.45 -4.76 17.36
CA GLN A 212 28.11 -6.18 17.19
C GLN A 212 29.29 -7.09 17.55
N GLU A 213 30.52 -6.63 17.29
CA GLU A 213 31.76 -7.30 17.64
C GLU A 213 32.06 -7.22 19.15
N ASN A 214 31.86 -6.05 19.78
CA ASN A 214 32.20 -5.82 21.18
C ASN A 214 31.13 -6.34 22.17
N LEU A 215 29.84 -6.34 21.78
CA LEU A 215 28.73 -6.70 22.69
C LEU A 215 28.21 -8.10 22.43
N LYS A 216 28.04 -8.90 23.50
CA LYS A 216 27.44 -10.24 23.40
C LYS A 216 26.01 -10.12 22.83
N PRO A 217 25.59 -10.93 21.83
CA PRO A 217 24.30 -10.74 21.14
C PRO A 217 23.07 -10.64 22.06
N LYS A 218 22.99 -11.44 23.13
CA LYS A 218 21.91 -11.35 24.14
C LYS A 218 21.87 -10.01 24.90
N GLN A 219 23.03 -9.38 25.12
CA GLN A 219 23.15 -8.06 25.75
C GLN A 219 22.78 -6.97 24.75
N PHE A 220 23.32 -7.02 23.53
CA PHE A 220 23.02 -6.05 22.48
C PHE A 220 21.54 -6.03 22.09
N ARG A 221 20.93 -7.21 21.90
CA ARG A 221 19.47 -7.38 21.70
C ARG A 221 18.66 -6.69 22.80
N LYS A 222 19.01 -6.91 24.07
CA LYS A 222 18.33 -6.29 25.21
C LYS A 222 18.49 -4.76 25.22
N MET A 223 19.69 -4.26 24.90
CA MET A 223 19.95 -2.82 24.78
C MET A 223 19.10 -2.17 23.68
N ILE A 224 19.02 -2.79 22.49
CA ILE A 224 18.17 -2.32 21.39
C ILE A 224 16.70 -2.31 21.81
N GLN A 225 16.19 -3.40 22.41
CA GLN A 225 14.80 -3.46 22.90
C GLN A 225 14.49 -2.35 23.90
N GLN A 226 15.34 -2.14 24.91
CA GLN A 226 15.14 -1.13 25.96
C GLN A 226 15.24 0.31 25.43
N THR A 227 16.08 0.60 24.45
CA THR A 227 16.17 1.94 23.84
C THR A 227 15.06 2.17 22.81
N PHE A 228 14.69 1.17 22.02
CA PHE A 228 13.60 1.28 21.03
C PHE A 228 12.26 1.60 21.69
N GLN A 229 11.95 1.04 22.88
CA GLN A 229 10.73 1.33 23.63
C GLN A 229 10.55 2.85 23.93
N GLN A 230 11.64 3.63 24.01
CA GLN A 230 11.58 5.09 24.19
C GLN A 230 11.08 5.82 22.93
N TYR A 231 11.25 5.23 21.75
CA TYR A 231 10.94 5.82 20.45
C TYR A 231 9.80 5.09 19.72
N ALA A 232 9.26 4.02 20.30
CA ALA A 232 8.32 3.10 19.68
C ALA A 232 6.98 3.72 19.22
N LEU A 233 6.64 4.91 19.73
CA LEU A 233 5.45 5.70 19.36
C LEU A 233 5.74 6.87 18.41
N LEU A 234 7.01 7.14 18.08
CA LEU A 234 7.40 8.26 17.21
C LEU A 234 7.07 7.99 15.74
N ARG A 235 6.63 9.05 15.06
CA ARG A 235 6.39 9.13 13.62
C ARG A 235 7.70 9.33 12.86
N GLU A 236 7.67 9.05 11.56
CA GLU A 236 8.83 9.18 10.66
C GLU A 236 9.54 10.54 10.75
N GLU A 237 8.77 11.64 10.76
CA GLU A 237 9.30 13.01 10.88
C GLU A 237 9.89 13.30 12.27
N GLU A 238 9.23 12.85 13.34
CA GLU A 238 9.71 12.99 14.72
C GLU A 238 11.02 12.21 14.94
N CYS A 239 11.16 11.03 14.33
CA CYS A 239 12.41 10.28 14.31
C CYS A 239 13.52 11.03 13.58
N ILE A 240 13.23 11.64 12.42
CA ILE A 240 14.19 12.43 11.64
C ILE A 240 14.69 13.63 12.45
N LEU A 241 13.77 14.49 12.92
CA LEU A 241 14.11 15.70 13.68
C LEU A 241 14.90 15.36 14.95
N LYS A 242 14.51 14.29 15.66
CA LYS A 242 15.20 13.83 16.87
C LYS A 242 16.57 13.20 16.57
N PHE A 243 16.76 12.53 15.43
CA PHE A 243 18.07 12.04 14.99
C PHE A 243 18.99 13.21 14.63
N LEU A 244 18.51 14.19 13.86
CA LEU A 244 19.29 15.38 13.49
C LEU A 244 19.73 16.16 14.74
N HIS A 245 18.82 16.38 15.69
CA HIS A 245 19.15 16.99 16.98
C HIS A 245 20.17 16.17 17.79
N THR A 246 20.04 14.84 17.85
CA THR A 246 21.02 13.99 18.55
C THR A 246 22.38 13.99 17.84
N LEU A 247 22.44 14.03 16.50
CA LEU A 247 23.69 14.13 15.75
C LEU A 247 24.38 15.49 15.94
N SER A 248 23.60 16.59 16.00
CA SER A 248 24.12 17.95 16.13
C SER A 248 24.80 18.26 17.48
N THR A 249 24.72 17.37 18.47
CA THR A 249 25.48 17.51 19.73
C THR A 249 26.94 17.03 19.62
N PHE A 250 27.29 16.35 18.53
CA PHE A 250 28.62 15.77 18.30
C PHE A 250 29.26 16.24 16.98
N ALA A 251 28.46 16.34 15.92
CA ALA A 251 28.91 16.79 14.60
C ALA A 251 28.22 18.11 14.22
N ASN A 252 28.96 19.01 13.56
CA ASN A 252 28.35 20.15 12.89
C ASN A 252 27.54 19.63 11.69
N ILE A 253 26.26 20.00 11.58
CA ILE A 253 25.38 19.57 10.47
C ILE A 253 24.93 20.73 9.58
N ASP A 254 25.21 21.99 9.97
CA ASP A 254 24.76 23.20 9.29
C ASP A 254 25.92 24.06 8.73
N GLN A 255 27.17 23.61 8.81
CA GLN A 255 28.34 24.43 8.44
C GLN A 255 29.54 23.60 7.97
N GLU A 256 30.21 24.05 6.90
CA GLU A 256 31.50 23.52 6.44
C GLU A 256 32.67 24.30 7.09
N SER A 257 33.79 23.62 7.34
CA SER A 257 34.99 24.21 7.98
C SER A 257 36.23 24.06 7.09
N TYR A 258 36.93 25.17 6.88
CA TYR A 258 38.10 25.32 6.00
C TYR A 258 39.30 25.87 6.79
N ARG A 259 40.51 25.35 6.56
CA ARG A 259 41.71 25.76 7.33
C ARG A 259 42.67 26.56 6.45
N CYS A 260 42.51 27.87 6.48
CA CYS A 260 43.07 28.82 5.50
C CYS A 260 43.91 29.93 6.16
N GLU A 261 44.66 30.68 5.35
CA GLU A 261 45.36 31.91 5.76
C GLU A 261 44.51 33.15 5.39
N LEU A 262 44.10 33.98 6.37
CA LEU A 262 43.52 35.29 6.09
C LEU A 262 44.63 36.30 5.79
N ILE A 263 44.47 37.09 4.71
CA ILE A 263 45.41 38.14 4.32
C ILE A 263 44.88 39.50 4.81
N GLN A 264 45.43 40.02 5.90
CA GLN A 264 45.06 41.32 6.50
C GLN A 264 46.30 42.18 6.76
N GLY A 265 47.13 42.39 5.74
CA GLY A 265 48.45 43.02 5.84
C GLY A 265 49.55 42.09 6.36
N TRP A 266 49.17 41.14 7.21
CA TRP A 266 49.93 39.93 7.56
C TRP A 266 49.05 38.71 7.31
N ASN A 267 49.66 37.53 7.12
CA ASN A 267 48.93 36.28 6.95
C ASN A 267 48.68 35.61 8.31
N ILE A 268 47.43 35.25 8.60
CA ILE A 268 47.03 34.57 9.84
C ILE A 268 46.30 33.28 9.49
N THR A 269 46.84 32.12 9.90
CA THR A 269 46.14 30.83 9.75
C THR A 269 44.96 30.75 10.72
N VAL A 270 43.79 30.38 10.21
CA VAL A 270 42.53 30.28 10.96
C VAL A 270 41.76 29.03 10.55
N ASP A 271 40.88 28.56 11.43
CA ASP A 271 39.77 27.69 11.04
C ASP A 271 38.56 28.59 10.72
N LEU A 272 38.18 28.65 9.45
CA LEU A 272 37.10 29.48 8.91
C LEU A 272 35.87 28.60 8.65
N VAL A 273 34.70 29.08 9.07
CA VAL A 273 33.46 28.32 9.12
C VAL A 273 32.41 29.04 8.26
N ILE A 274 31.77 28.30 7.35
CA ILE A 274 30.78 28.81 6.41
C ILE A 274 29.49 27.99 6.56
N GLY A 275 28.40 28.66 6.87
CA GLY A 275 27.07 28.08 7.00
C GLY A 275 26.00 29.17 6.84
N PRO A 276 24.70 28.88 7.06
CA PRO A 276 23.61 29.83 6.80
C PRO A 276 23.78 31.18 7.53
N LYS A 277 24.50 31.17 8.66
CA LYS A 277 24.68 32.31 9.57
C LYS A 277 25.89 33.20 9.17
N GLY A 278 26.36 33.11 7.93
CA GLY A 278 27.48 33.90 7.39
C GLY A 278 28.85 33.24 7.50
N ILE A 279 29.89 33.95 7.02
CA ILE A 279 31.30 33.54 7.05
C ILE A 279 31.90 33.95 8.39
N ARG A 280 32.49 32.99 9.12
CA ARG A 280 32.93 33.17 10.52
C ARG A 280 34.34 32.64 10.77
N GLN A 281 35.04 33.24 11.71
CA GLN A 281 36.35 32.80 12.19
C GLN A 281 36.20 32.04 13.52
N MET A 282 36.85 30.88 13.63
CA MET A 282 37.04 30.16 14.88
C MET A 282 38.49 30.34 15.36
N THR A 283 38.67 30.68 16.64
CA THR A 283 40.00 30.90 17.25
C THR A 283 40.43 29.77 18.20
N SER A 284 39.47 29.05 18.77
CA SER A 284 39.65 27.76 19.44
C SER A 284 38.33 26.98 19.40
N LYS A 285 38.35 25.67 19.69
CA LYS A 285 37.14 24.81 19.68
C LYS A 285 36.07 25.21 20.71
N GLU A 286 36.42 26.06 21.67
CA GLU A 286 35.57 26.47 22.80
C GLU A 286 35.21 27.97 22.74
N ALA A 287 35.80 28.72 21.80
CA ALA A 287 35.53 30.13 21.62
C ALA A 287 34.23 30.37 20.82
N LYS A 288 33.56 31.50 21.08
CA LYS A 288 32.43 31.94 20.25
C LYS A 288 32.96 32.41 18.88
N PRO A 289 32.47 31.88 17.75
CA PRO A 289 32.95 32.28 16.43
C PRO A 289 32.64 33.75 16.11
N THR A 290 33.62 34.45 15.55
CA THR A 290 33.54 35.87 15.16
C THR A 290 33.01 35.98 13.72
N CYS A 291 32.05 36.87 13.46
CA CYS A 291 31.57 37.10 12.09
C CYS A 291 32.61 37.91 11.28
N LEU A 292 32.93 37.46 10.07
CA LEU A 292 33.79 38.16 9.12
C LEU A 292 32.99 38.83 8.00
N ALA A 293 31.97 38.14 7.49
CA ALA A 293 31.07 38.65 6.45
C ALA A 293 29.70 37.95 6.49
N GLU A 294 28.65 38.68 6.11
CA GLU A 294 27.32 38.14 5.86
C GLU A 294 27.07 38.14 4.34
N PHE A 295 26.40 37.13 3.80
CA PHE A 295 26.30 36.92 2.35
C PHE A 295 25.66 38.10 1.61
N LYS A 296 24.66 38.76 2.21
CA LYS A 296 24.02 39.99 1.70
C LYS A 296 24.97 41.19 1.51
N HIS A 297 26.18 41.14 2.08
CA HIS A 297 27.21 42.16 1.91
C HIS A 297 28.26 41.79 0.85
N ILE A 298 28.21 40.60 0.26
CA ILE A 298 29.16 40.16 -0.77
C ILE A 298 28.67 40.64 -2.14
N LYS A 299 29.60 41.19 -2.95
CA LYS A 299 29.32 41.79 -4.27
C LYS A 299 30.09 41.16 -5.43
N SER A 300 31.16 40.42 -5.15
CA SER A 300 31.92 39.68 -6.15
C SER A 300 32.80 38.65 -5.47
N ILE A 301 32.99 37.52 -6.14
CA ILE A 301 33.81 36.38 -5.72
C ILE A 301 34.86 36.16 -6.81
N LYS A 302 36.13 36.02 -6.44
CA LYS A 302 37.24 35.79 -7.38
C LYS A 302 38.19 34.73 -6.84
N CYS A 303 38.57 33.78 -7.69
CA CYS A 303 39.64 32.83 -7.41
C CYS A 303 40.83 33.14 -8.31
N SER A 304 42.03 33.20 -7.74
CA SER A 304 43.29 33.26 -8.48
C SER A 304 44.27 32.20 -7.98
N SER A 305 44.91 31.50 -8.91
CA SER A 305 46.04 30.62 -8.60
C SER A 305 47.27 31.46 -8.22
N VAL A 306 48.10 30.92 -7.34
CA VAL A 306 49.35 31.51 -6.85
C VAL A 306 50.48 30.49 -7.04
N GLU A 307 51.72 30.98 -7.05
CA GLU A 307 52.91 30.14 -7.01
C GLU A 307 52.84 29.10 -5.87
N GLU A 308 53.53 27.96 -6.04
CA GLU A 308 53.43 26.77 -5.19
C GLU A 308 52.08 26.01 -5.22
N GLY A 309 51.16 26.33 -6.15
CA GLY A 309 49.89 25.60 -6.34
C GLY A 309 48.79 25.92 -5.33
N ARG A 310 49.05 26.88 -4.45
CA ARG A 310 48.07 27.49 -3.55
C ARG A 310 47.18 28.46 -4.32
N ALA A 311 46.04 28.87 -3.75
CA ALA A 311 45.15 29.84 -4.39
C ALA A 311 44.67 30.91 -3.40
N VAL A 312 44.16 32.02 -3.95
CA VAL A 312 43.53 33.10 -3.20
C VAL A 312 42.09 33.28 -3.67
N LEU A 313 41.17 33.21 -2.71
CA LEU A 313 39.77 33.57 -2.81
C LEU A 313 39.61 35.01 -2.30
N GLN A 314 39.16 35.91 -3.17
CA GLN A 314 38.96 37.33 -2.87
C GLN A 314 37.47 37.69 -2.96
N LEU A 315 36.93 38.19 -1.84
CA LEU A 315 35.54 38.58 -1.67
C LEU A 315 35.43 40.11 -1.61
N GLY A 316 34.75 40.71 -2.59
CA GLY A 316 34.42 42.13 -2.59
C GLY A 316 33.21 42.42 -1.72
N LEU A 317 33.35 43.30 -0.73
CA LEU A 317 32.31 43.60 0.27
C LEU A 317 31.62 44.95 0.04
N SER A 318 30.37 45.07 0.50
CA SER A 318 29.60 46.31 0.44
C SER A 318 30.01 47.30 1.53
N GLY A 319 30.40 48.52 1.13
CA GLY A 319 30.69 49.62 2.07
C GLY A 319 32.15 49.71 2.52
N THR A 320 33.00 48.72 2.21
CA THR A 320 34.45 48.78 2.45
C THR A 320 35.23 48.75 1.14
N PRO A 321 36.27 49.60 0.95
CA PRO A 321 37.16 49.51 -0.21
C PRO A 321 38.11 48.30 -0.13
N GLN A 322 38.28 47.73 1.06
CA GLN A 322 39.09 46.53 1.30
C GLN A 322 38.23 45.28 1.07
N SER A 323 38.73 44.39 0.21
CA SER A 323 38.22 43.03 0.01
C SER A 323 38.73 42.08 1.11
N LEU A 324 37.91 41.10 1.51
CA LEU A 324 38.39 39.99 2.33
C LEU A 324 39.12 38.99 1.43
N ALA A 325 40.41 38.77 1.67
CA ALA A 325 41.24 37.84 0.91
C ALA A 325 41.65 36.64 1.77
N ILE A 326 41.40 35.44 1.25
CA ILE A 326 41.56 34.15 1.91
C ILE A 326 42.47 33.30 1.05
N LYS A 327 43.62 32.87 1.58
CA LYS A 327 44.57 31.99 0.89
C LYS A 327 44.37 30.54 1.36
N THR A 328 44.17 29.65 0.39
CA THR A 328 43.83 28.24 0.57
C THR A 328 45.03 27.33 0.29
N ALA A 329 44.94 26.05 0.64
CA ALA A 329 45.97 25.05 0.35
C ALA A 329 46.01 24.66 -1.14
N SER A 330 44.88 24.77 -1.86
CA SER A 330 44.78 24.44 -3.29
C SER A 330 43.76 25.31 -4.03
N LEU A 331 43.82 25.32 -5.36
CA LEU A 331 42.79 25.93 -6.21
C LEU A 331 41.43 25.23 -6.04
N THR A 332 41.41 23.91 -5.93
CA THR A 332 40.21 23.10 -5.64
C THR A 332 39.50 23.57 -4.36
N GLU A 333 40.26 23.85 -3.29
CA GLU A 333 39.68 24.38 -2.04
C GLU A 333 39.07 25.78 -2.27
N ALA A 334 39.75 26.67 -2.99
CA ALA A 334 39.22 28.00 -3.30
C ALA A 334 37.95 27.95 -4.16
N GLU A 335 37.88 27.05 -5.15
CA GLU A 335 36.69 26.83 -5.97
C GLU A 335 35.53 26.23 -5.16
N ASN A 336 35.79 25.21 -4.33
CA ASN A 336 34.81 24.61 -3.43
C ASN A 336 34.24 25.63 -2.43
N MET A 337 35.07 26.55 -1.92
CA MET A 337 34.64 27.66 -1.06
C MET A 337 33.86 28.73 -1.84
N ALA A 338 34.27 29.05 -3.06
CA ALA A 338 33.60 30.03 -3.92
C ALA A 338 32.17 29.61 -4.25
N ASP A 339 31.97 28.35 -4.67
CA ASP A 339 30.64 27.78 -4.94
C ASP A 339 29.74 27.81 -3.70
N LEU A 340 30.27 27.46 -2.52
CA LEU A 340 29.50 27.49 -1.26
C LEU A 340 29.01 28.90 -0.94
N ILE A 341 29.91 29.89 -1.02
CA ILE A 341 29.60 31.29 -0.72
C ILE A 341 28.62 31.84 -1.76
N ASP A 342 28.83 31.54 -3.05
CA ASP A 342 27.95 31.97 -4.13
C ASP A 342 26.54 31.37 -3.97
N GLY A 343 26.44 30.09 -3.63
CA GLY A 343 25.15 29.44 -3.36
C GLY A 343 24.40 30.04 -2.17
N TYR A 344 25.09 30.38 -1.07
CA TYR A 344 24.47 31.14 0.01
C TYR A 344 24.07 32.58 -0.43
N CYS A 345 24.83 33.23 -1.31
CA CYS A 345 24.45 34.53 -1.88
C CYS A 345 23.19 34.42 -2.77
N ARG A 346 23.08 33.40 -3.64
CA ARG A 346 21.89 33.11 -4.46
C ARG A 346 20.66 32.70 -3.62
N LEU A 347 20.87 32.08 -2.47
CA LEU A 347 19.80 31.59 -1.57
C LEU A 347 19.28 32.66 -0.58
N GLN A 348 20.07 33.72 -0.30
CA GLN A 348 19.72 34.76 0.67
C GLN A 348 19.53 36.16 0.07
N GLY A 349 20.08 36.44 -1.10
CA GLY A 349 19.72 37.61 -1.92
C GLY A 349 18.86 37.18 -3.09
N ASP A 350 17.94 38.05 -3.54
CA ASP A 350 17.09 37.82 -4.71
C ASP A 350 17.91 37.92 -6.03
N LEU A 351 18.87 37.01 -6.20
CA LEU A 351 19.91 37.04 -7.24
C LEU A 351 19.97 35.70 -8.00
N GLU A 352 19.37 35.67 -9.21
CA GLU A 352 19.41 34.50 -10.10
C GLU A 352 20.79 34.25 -10.75
N THR A 353 21.71 35.22 -10.63
CA THR A 353 23.03 35.25 -11.31
C THR A 353 24.18 35.09 -10.32
N SER A 354 25.19 34.28 -10.67
CA SER A 354 26.42 34.13 -9.88
C SER A 354 27.20 35.44 -9.69
N LEU A 355 27.84 35.58 -8.54
CA LEU A 355 28.81 36.63 -8.19
C LEU A 355 30.26 36.23 -8.52
N ILE A 356 30.50 35.00 -9.02
CA ILE A 356 31.83 34.51 -9.40
C ILE A 356 32.27 35.19 -10.71
N VAL A 357 33.38 35.93 -10.65
CA VAL A 357 33.93 36.62 -11.81
C VAL A 357 34.93 35.72 -12.53
N PHE A 358 34.43 34.89 -13.44
CA PHE A 358 35.26 34.05 -14.32
C PHE A 358 36.20 34.91 -15.19
N PRO A 359 37.51 34.58 -15.27
CA PRO A 359 38.41 35.21 -16.24
C PRO A 359 37.99 34.81 -17.66
N ARG A 360 37.57 35.78 -18.48
CA ARG A 360 37.25 35.53 -19.90
C ARG A 360 38.48 34.94 -20.61
N ARG A 361 38.39 33.67 -21.04
CA ARG A 361 39.33 33.12 -22.03
C ARG A 361 39.17 33.86 -23.36
N GLY A 362 40.25 33.89 -24.14
CA GLY A 362 40.48 34.88 -25.18
C GLY A 362 39.44 34.92 -26.32
N GLU A 363 39.39 36.08 -26.98
CA GLU A 363 38.55 36.32 -28.15
C GLU A 363 38.93 35.39 -29.31
N CYS A 364 38.03 34.47 -29.68
CA CYS A 364 38.08 33.80 -30.98
C CYS A 364 37.34 34.69 -32.01
N PRO A 365 38.02 35.30 -33.00
CA PRO A 365 37.41 36.28 -33.88
C PRO A 365 36.53 35.62 -34.96
N GLY A 366 35.27 35.29 -34.63
CA GLY A 366 34.46 34.51 -35.57
C GLY A 366 32.99 34.17 -35.25
N ARG A 367 32.22 34.98 -34.51
CA ARG A 367 30.73 34.85 -34.54
C ARG A 367 30.01 36.23 -34.47
N PRO A 368 28.90 36.43 -35.21
CA PRO A 368 28.19 37.72 -35.21
C PRO A 368 27.48 38.02 -33.88
N HIS A 369 27.32 39.30 -33.60
CA HIS A 369 26.62 39.81 -32.42
C HIS A 369 25.12 39.47 -32.48
N VAL A 370 24.62 38.73 -31.48
CA VAL A 370 23.18 38.61 -31.20
C VAL A 370 22.84 39.58 -30.06
N PRO A 371 21.73 40.35 -30.13
CA PRO A 371 21.35 41.28 -29.07
C PRO A 371 20.68 40.56 -27.88
N PRO A 372 20.76 41.12 -26.65
CA PRO A 372 20.08 40.55 -25.50
C PRO A 372 18.56 40.64 -25.66
N ARG A 373 17.86 39.50 -25.65
CA ARG A 373 16.40 39.46 -25.54
C ARG A 373 16.02 39.60 -24.06
N ALA A 374 15.18 40.59 -23.77
CA ALA A 374 14.73 40.88 -22.42
C ALA A 374 13.45 40.11 -22.05
N LEU A 375 13.34 39.83 -20.75
CA LEU A 375 12.13 39.53 -19.97
C LEU A 375 11.31 38.27 -20.32
N LEU A 376 11.19 37.43 -19.28
CA LEU A 376 10.18 36.39 -19.12
C LEU A 376 8.76 36.94 -19.36
N HIS A 377 7.91 36.13 -20.02
CA HIS A 377 6.48 36.13 -19.74
C HIS A 377 5.95 34.69 -19.79
N SER A 378 5.07 34.35 -18.84
CA SER A 378 4.60 32.99 -18.60
C SER A 378 3.76 32.43 -19.76
N LEU A 379 4.08 31.21 -20.18
CA LEU A 379 3.18 30.32 -20.94
C LEU A 379 3.29 28.88 -20.43
N HIS A 380 2.14 28.23 -20.22
CA HIS A 380 2.07 26.78 -20.03
C HIS A 380 2.27 26.07 -21.37
N GLY A 381 3.06 24.99 -21.43
CA GLY A 381 3.31 24.27 -22.67
C GLY A 381 3.91 22.87 -22.48
N HIS A 382 3.02 21.87 -22.38
CA HIS A 382 3.23 20.45 -22.74
C HIS A 382 4.69 19.94 -22.84
N SER A 383 5.26 19.49 -21.71
CA SER A 383 6.46 18.66 -21.74
C SER A 383 6.10 17.23 -22.18
N ILE A 384 6.68 16.76 -23.28
CA ILE A 384 6.66 15.35 -23.68
C ILE A 384 8.04 14.77 -23.35
N THR A 385 8.22 14.27 -22.13
CA THR A 385 9.43 13.56 -21.71
C THR A 385 9.34 12.09 -22.09
N CYS A 386 10.40 11.54 -22.70
CA CYS A 386 10.53 10.11 -22.92
C CYS A 386 10.91 9.43 -21.60
N GLU A 387 9.92 8.88 -20.89
CA GLU A 387 10.14 8.31 -19.56
C GLU A 387 10.76 6.90 -19.65
N SER A 388 11.98 6.79 -19.15
CA SER A 388 12.70 5.53 -18.97
C SER A 388 13.15 5.44 -17.51
N ASP A 389 12.85 4.30 -16.86
CA ASP A 389 13.08 4.09 -15.43
C ASP A 389 14.54 4.38 -15.00
N ILE A 390 15.52 4.19 -15.88
CA ILE A 390 16.96 4.35 -15.59
C ILE A 390 17.51 5.68 -16.14
N TYR A 391 16.83 6.32 -17.10
CA TYR A 391 17.42 7.27 -18.04
C TYR A 391 16.57 8.54 -18.15
N ALA A 392 17.13 9.70 -17.85
CA ALA A 392 16.56 11.00 -18.21
C ALA A 392 17.19 11.45 -19.54
N GLU A 393 16.38 11.82 -20.52
CA GLU A 393 16.85 12.60 -21.67
C GLU A 393 16.49 14.08 -21.42
N ILE A 394 17.49 14.96 -21.43
CA ILE A 394 17.28 16.40 -21.58
C ILE A 394 17.18 16.65 -23.11
N PRO A 395 16.02 17.12 -23.62
CA PRO A 395 15.79 17.19 -25.05
C PRO A 395 16.53 18.35 -25.71
N ASP A 396 17.19 18.05 -26.82
CA ASP A 396 17.66 19.02 -27.82
C ASP A 396 16.44 19.58 -28.59
N GLU A 397 16.28 20.91 -28.64
CA GLU A 397 15.16 21.58 -29.32
C GLU A 397 15.06 21.25 -30.83
N SER A 398 16.12 20.73 -31.45
CA SER A 398 16.21 20.55 -32.90
C SER A 398 15.54 19.28 -33.45
N SER A 399 15.22 18.27 -32.63
CA SER A 399 14.95 16.91 -33.16
C SER A 399 13.60 16.26 -32.76
N ARG A 400 12.66 16.20 -33.72
CA ARG A 400 11.53 15.25 -33.70
C ARG A 400 11.91 13.94 -34.42
N PRO A 401 11.75 12.76 -33.81
CA PRO A 401 12.02 11.49 -34.49
C PRO A 401 11.08 11.22 -35.67
N ARG A 402 11.62 10.74 -36.79
CA ARG A 402 10.88 10.02 -37.84
C ARG A 402 11.20 8.52 -37.75
N SER A 403 10.23 7.68 -38.08
CA SER A 403 10.24 6.22 -37.89
C SER A 403 11.33 5.48 -38.68
N GLY A 404 11.78 4.31 -38.18
CA GLY A 404 12.70 3.47 -38.96
C GLY A 404 13.31 2.20 -38.34
N GLY A 405 12.64 1.50 -37.42
CA GLY A 405 13.17 0.26 -36.80
C GLY A 405 12.18 -0.91 -36.88
N LYS A 406 12.64 -2.10 -37.29
CA LYS A 406 11.78 -3.30 -37.45
C LYS A 406 11.42 -3.93 -36.10
N PHE A 407 10.40 -3.41 -35.43
CA PHE A 407 9.71 -4.15 -34.37
C PHE A 407 8.65 -5.08 -34.96
N GLN A 408 8.49 -6.25 -34.35
CA GLN A 408 7.38 -7.15 -34.65
C GLN A 408 6.18 -6.65 -33.83
N HIS A 409 5.42 -5.72 -34.41
CA HIS A 409 4.42 -4.92 -33.71
C HIS A 409 3.28 -5.78 -33.16
N TYR A 410 3.00 -5.60 -31.87
CA TYR A 410 1.73 -5.95 -31.22
C TYR A 410 0.75 -4.76 -31.23
N GLY A 411 1.13 -3.66 -31.90
CA GLY A 411 0.29 -2.50 -32.15
C GLY A 411 -0.89 -2.87 -33.04
N ILE A 412 -2.10 -2.65 -32.53
CA ILE A 412 -3.37 -2.80 -33.26
C ILE A 412 -3.94 -1.40 -33.49
N SER A 413 -4.41 -1.12 -34.71
CA SER A 413 -5.05 0.16 -35.02
C SER A 413 -6.39 0.26 -34.29
N ARG A 414 -6.74 1.41 -33.72
CA ARG A 414 -8.02 1.58 -33.02
C ARG A 414 -9.21 1.31 -33.93
N GLU A 415 -9.10 1.60 -35.21
CA GLU A 415 -10.12 1.36 -36.23
C GLU A 415 -10.44 -0.12 -36.43
N ASP A 416 -9.51 -1.03 -36.12
CA ASP A 416 -9.72 -2.48 -36.21
C ASP A 416 -10.58 -3.03 -35.05
N ILE A 417 -10.85 -2.22 -34.01
CA ILE A 417 -11.49 -2.62 -32.76
C ILE A 417 -12.82 -1.88 -32.58
N VAL A 418 -13.93 -2.63 -32.63
CA VAL A 418 -15.26 -2.11 -32.26
C VAL A 418 -15.51 -2.37 -30.78
N LEU A 419 -15.63 -1.32 -29.95
CA LEU A 419 -16.06 -1.44 -28.56
C LEU A 419 -17.56 -1.72 -28.43
N GLY A 420 -17.92 -2.52 -27.44
CA GLY A 420 -19.28 -2.86 -27.02
C GLY A 420 -19.61 -2.34 -25.62
N ARG A 421 -20.25 -3.17 -24.80
CA ARG A 421 -20.60 -2.84 -23.40
C ARG A 421 -19.38 -2.88 -22.47
N ILE A 422 -19.48 -2.17 -21.36
CA ILE A 422 -18.57 -2.34 -20.21
C ILE A 422 -18.81 -3.70 -19.57
N LEU A 423 -17.72 -4.40 -19.23
CA LEU A 423 -17.67 -5.66 -18.48
C LEU A 423 -17.31 -5.46 -17.00
N GLY A 424 -16.55 -4.40 -16.69
CA GLY A 424 -16.20 -4.02 -15.32
C GLY A 424 -15.36 -2.74 -15.25
N GLU A 425 -15.19 -2.18 -14.05
CA GLU A 425 -14.29 -1.05 -13.80
C GLU A 425 -13.08 -1.52 -12.96
N GLY A 426 -11.87 -1.18 -13.40
CA GLY A 426 -10.61 -1.47 -12.70
C GLY A 426 -9.87 -0.20 -12.28
N PHE A 427 -8.72 -0.37 -11.61
CA PHE A 427 -7.96 0.75 -11.02
C PHE A 427 -7.52 1.82 -12.05
N PHE A 428 -7.13 1.41 -13.26
CA PHE A 428 -6.63 2.30 -14.32
C PHE A 428 -7.72 2.82 -15.28
N GLY A 429 -8.91 2.22 -15.28
CA GLY A 429 -9.95 2.44 -16.28
C GLY A 429 -10.91 1.27 -16.44
N GLU A 430 -11.71 1.29 -17.50
CA GLU A 430 -12.81 0.37 -17.72
C GLU A 430 -12.39 -0.82 -18.60
N VAL A 431 -13.03 -1.96 -18.41
CA VAL A 431 -12.89 -3.13 -19.28
C VAL A 431 -14.13 -3.21 -20.15
N TYR A 432 -13.95 -3.20 -21.48
CA TYR A 432 -15.03 -3.35 -22.44
C TYR A 432 -15.00 -4.72 -23.10
N GLU A 433 -16.17 -5.21 -23.51
CA GLU A 433 -16.29 -6.18 -24.59
C GLU A 433 -15.97 -5.48 -25.90
N GLY A 434 -15.33 -6.19 -26.83
CA GLY A 434 -15.06 -5.66 -28.17
C GLY A 434 -14.94 -6.74 -29.23
N ILE A 435 -14.88 -6.31 -30.48
CA ILE A 435 -14.61 -7.17 -31.63
C ILE A 435 -13.42 -6.58 -32.39
N TYR A 436 -12.31 -7.33 -32.39
CA TYR A 436 -11.12 -7.03 -33.19
C TYR A 436 -11.25 -7.71 -34.56
N THR A 437 -10.97 -6.97 -35.63
CA THR A 437 -10.88 -7.49 -36.99
C THR A 437 -9.41 -7.67 -37.35
N THR A 438 -8.95 -8.91 -37.54
CA THR A 438 -7.54 -9.16 -37.87
C THR A 438 -7.21 -8.62 -39.28
N PRO A 439 -5.91 -8.41 -39.62
CA PRO A 439 -5.47 -8.08 -40.97
C PRO A 439 -5.83 -9.11 -42.07
N LYS A 440 -6.45 -10.25 -41.72
CA LYS A 440 -7.02 -11.24 -42.65
C LYS A 440 -8.54 -11.09 -42.85
N GLY A 441 -9.19 -10.16 -42.14
CA GLY A 441 -10.65 -10.01 -42.10
C GLY A 441 -11.36 -10.94 -41.11
N GLU A 442 -10.63 -11.67 -40.27
CA GLU A 442 -11.22 -12.57 -39.26
C GLU A 442 -11.72 -11.73 -38.07
N ARG A 443 -12.94 -11.97 -37.58
CA ARG A 443 -13.50 -11.24 -36.43
C ARG A 443 -13.33 -12.04 -35.15
N VAL A 444 -12.66 -11.47 -34.16
CA VAL A 444 -12.32 -12.09 -32.88
C VAL A 444 -12.96 -11.30 -31.74
N ASN A 445 -13.64 -11.98 -30.82
CA ASN A 445 -14.17 -11.35 -29.62
C ASN A 445 -13.05 -11.12 -28.60
N VAL A 446 -12.95 -9.90 -28.08
CA VAL A 446 -11.84 -9.44 -27.24
C VAL A 446 -12.33 -8.70 -26.01
N ALA A 447 -11.53 -8.73 -24.94
CA ALA A 447 -11.68 -7.85 -23.79
C ALA A 447 -10.68 -6.69 -23.95
N VAL A 448 -11.15 -5.45 -23.79
CA VAL A 448 -10.36 -4.23 -24.00
C VAL A 448 -10.25 -3.47 -22.68
N LYS A 449 -9.10 -3.56 -22.01
CA LYS A 449 -8.77 -2.73 -20.84
C LYS A 449 -8.42 -1.33 -21.36
N THR A 450 -9.02 -0.27 -20.81
CA THR A 450 -8.72 1.12 -21.18
C THR A 450 -7.99 1.85 -20.05
N CYS A 451 -7.18 2.84 -20.39
CA CYS A 451 -6.68 3.82 -19.43
C CYS A 451 -7.62 5.04 -19.37
N LYS A 452 -7.85 5.63 -18.20
CA LYS A 452 -8.62 6.90 -18.11
C LYS A 452 -7.83 8.03 -18.76
N LYS A 453 -8.49 8.91 -19.53
CA LYS A 453 -7.83 9.97 -20.31
C LYS A 453 -6.91 10.86 -19.48
N ASP A 454 -7.35 11.19 -18.27
CA ASP A 454 -6.64 12.07 -17.32
C ASP A 454 -5.68 11.31 -16.38
N CYS A 455 -5.22 10.10 -16.75
CA CYS A 455 -4.22 9.38 -15.95
C CYS A 455 -2.86 10.09 -15.97
N SER A 456 -2.20 10.13 -14.80
CA SER A 456 -0.80 10.57 -14.70
C SER A 456 0.15 9.64 -15.47
N PRO A 457 1.31 10.13 -15.95
CA PRO A 457 2.27 9.34 -16.71
C PRO A 457 2.65 8.05 -15.98
N GLU A 458 2.99 8.14 -14.69
CA GLU A 458 3.30 6.98 -13.86
C GLU A 458 2.21 5.88 -13.85
N ASN A 459 0.94 6.22 -14.08
CA ASN A 459 -0.16 5.26 -14.09
C ASN A 459 -0.39 4.68 -15.48
N LYS A 460 -0.05 5.42 -16.55
CA LYS A 460 0.05 4.89 -17.92
C LYS A 460 1.21 3.89 -18.04
N ASP A 461 2.35 4.18 -17.40
CA ASP A 461 3.49 3.25 -17.32
C ASP A 461 3.15 1.97 -16.56
N LYS A 462 2.50 2.08 -15.39
CA LYS A 462 2.03 0.89 -14.64
C LYS A 462 1.05 0.05 -15.49
N PHE A 463 0.13 0.71 -16.20
CA PHE A 463 -0.82 0.07 -17.12
C PHE A 463 -0.10 -0.63 -18.28
N LEU A 464 0.83 0.03 -18.98
CA LEU A 464 1.63 -0.58 -20.05
C LEU A 464 2.53 -1.72 -19.55
N SER A 465 3.06 -1.62 -18.32
CA SER A 465 3.91 -2.67 -17.74
C SER A 465 3.20 -4.01 -17.58
N GLU A 466 1.88 -4.00 -17.38
CA GLU A 466 1.03 -5.20 -17.38
C GLU A 466 1.07 -5.91 -18.74
N ALA A 467 0.86 -5.16 -19.84
CA ALA A 467 0.91 -5.73 -21.18
C ALA A 467 2.33 -6.19 -21.57
N VAL A 468 3.37 -5.46 -21.17
CA VAL A 468 4.78 -5.85 -21.40
C VAL A 468 5.14 -7.14 -20.64
N LEU A 469 4.58 -7.36 -19.45
CA LEU A 469 4.70 -8.61 -18.71
C LEU A 469 3.92 -9.73 -19.42
N MET A 470 2.62 -9.53 -19.68
CA MET A 470 1.75 -10.52 -20.34
C MET A 470 2.27 -10.97 -21.71
N LYS A 471 2.95 -10.11 -22.46
CA LYS A 471 3.61 -10.44 -23.74
C LYS A 471 4.62 -11.59 -23.64
N LYS A 472 5.18 -11.85 -22.46
CA LYS A 472 6.15 -12.94 -22.20
C LYS A 472 5.50 -14.22 -21.67
N LEU A 473 4.19 -14.22 -21.39
CA LEU A 473 3.48 -15.35 -20.78
C LEU A 473 2.74 -16.17 -21.85
N ASP A 474 3.00 -17.46 -21.91
CA ASP A 474 2.25 -18.42 -22.75
C ASP A 474 2.01 -19.71 -21.96
N HIS A 475 0.79 -19.87 -21.45
CA HIS A 475 0.36 -21.02 -20.65
C HIS A 475 -1.17 -21.20 -20.79
N PRO A 476 -1.70 -22.44 -20.94
CA PRO A 476 -3.12 -22.68 -21.19
C PRO A 476 -4.07 -22.13 -20.10
N HIS A 477 -3.59 -21.98 -18.86
CA HIS A 477 -4.36 -21.42 -17.74
C HIS A 477 -3.96 -19.98 -17.39
N ILE A 478 -3.46 -19.20 -18.35
CA ILE A 478 -3.21 -17.76 -18.24
C ILE A 478 -4.03 -17.01 -19.31
N VAL A 479 -4.49 -15.80 -18.96
CA VAL A 479 -5.16 -14.86 -19.88
C VAL A 479 -4.18 -14.37 -20.94
N LYS A 480 -4.54 -14.48 -22.22
CA LYS A 480 -3.64 -14.16 -23.34
C LYS A 480 -3.79 -12.73 -23.83
N LEU A 481 -2.66 -12.03 -23.97
CA LEU A 481 -2.57 -10.75 -24.68
C LEU A 481 -2.70 -10.98 -26.19
N ILE A 482 -3.58 -10.21 -26.83
CA ILE A 482 -3.75 -10.18 -28.29
C ILE A 482 -2.96 -9.02 -28.90
N GLY A 483 -2.98 -7.84 -28.25
CA GLY A 483 -2.20 -6.67 -28.67
C GLY A 483 -2.45 -5.44 -27.81
N ILE A 484 -1.92 -4.30 -28.27
CA ILE A 484 -2.01 -3.00 -27.60
C ILE A 484 -2.43 -1.97 -28.65
N ALA A 485 -3.37 -1.09 -28.34
CA ALA A 485 -3.59 0.11 -29.15
C ALA A 485 -2.87 1.27 -28.44
N GLU A 486 -1.75 1.70 -29.02
CA GLU A 486 -0.83 2.68 -28.43
C GLU A 486 -1.39 4.12 -28.46
N GLU A 487 -2.43 4.37 -29.25
CA GLU A 487 -3.18 5.63 -29.30
C GLU A 487 -3.85 6.01 -27.98
N GLU A 488 -3.82 7.29 -27.63
CA GLU A 488 -4.49 7.82 -26.43
C GLU A 488 -6.02 7.81 -26.54
N PRO A 489 -6.78 7.41 -25.49
CA PRO A 489 -6.31 6.72 -24.28
C PRO A 489 -5.89 5.27 -24.57
N THR A 490 -4.69 4.87 -24.16
CA THR A 490 -4.11 3.55 -24.49
C THR A 490 -5.03 2.37 -24.13
N TRP A 491 -5.10 1.35 -25.00
CA TRP A 491 -5.89 0.13 -24.76
C TRP A 491 -5.02 -1.13 -24.75
N ILE A 492 -5.38 -2.09 -23.90
CA ILE A 492 -4.79 -3.44 -23.83
C ILE A 492 -5.85 -4.45 -24.27
N ILE A 493 -5.56 -5.23 -25.31
CA ILE A 493 -6.51 -6.15 -25.95
C ILE A 493 -6.16 -7.59 -25.56
N MET A 494 -7.13 -8.30 -24.97
CA MET A 494 -6.99 -9.65 -24.43
C MET A 494 -8.07 -10.59 -24.99
N GLU A 495 -7.88 -11.90 -24.86
CA GLU A 495 -8.94 -12.89 -25.10
C GLU A 495 -10.18 -12.61 -24.22
N LEU A 496 -11.37 -12.63 -24.81
CA LEU A 496 -12.64 -12.54 -24.08
C LEU A 496 -13.09 -13.94 -23.59
N TYR A 497 -13.49 -14.06 -22.32
CA TYR A 497 -14.03 -15.30 -21.76
C TYR A 497 -15.52 -15.14 -21.40
N PRO A 498 -16.41 -15.97 -21.95
CA PRO A 498 -17.85 -15.69 -21.97
C PRO A 498 -18.56 -15.91 -20.62
N TYR A 499 -17.91 -16.54 -19.65
CA TYR A 499 -18.48 -16.82 -18.33
C TYR A 499 -18.00 -15.85 -17.23
N GLY A 500 -17.17 -14.86 -17.57
CA GLY A 500 -16.74 -13.80 -16.64
C GLY A 500 -15.77 -14.27 -15.55
N GLU A 501 -15.82 -13.60 -14.39
CA GLU A 501 -14.99 -13.92 -13.22
C GLU A 501 -15.47 -15.17 -12.47
N LEU A 502 -14.52 -15.91 -11.91
CA LEU A 502 -14.78 -17.15 -11.18
C LEU A 502 -15.57 -16.88 -9.88
N GLY A 503 -15.37 -15.74 -9.22
CA GLY A 503 -16.13 -15.34 -8.03
C GLY A 503 -17.65 -15.36 -8.26
N GLN A 504 -18.13 -14.56 -9.22
CA GLN A 504 -19.53 -14.51 -9.63
C GLN A 504 -20.02 -15.85 -10.19
N TYR A 505 -19.21 -16.55 -11.00
CA TYR A 505 -19.57 -17.85 -11.57
C TYR A 505 -19.82 -18.92 -10.50
N LEU A 506 -19.00 -18.97 -9.44
CA LEU A 506 -19.15 -19.90 -8.32
C LEU A 506 -20.47 -19.70 -7.56
N GLU A 507 -20.80 -18.46 -7.20
CA GLU A 507 -22.01 -18.13 -6.45
C GLU A 507 -23.28 -18.38 -7.29
N GLN A 508 -23.26 -18.08 -8.60
CA GLN A 508 -24.36 -18.39 -9.52
C GLN A 508 -24.59 -19.89 -9.70
N ASN A 509 -23.52 -20.69 -9.78
CA ASN A 509 -23.59 -22.12 -10.13
C ASN A 509 -23.43 -23.07 -8.93
N LYS A 510 -23.43 -22.58 -7.69
CA LYS A 510 -23.20 -23.34 -6.45
C LYS A 510 -24.10 -24.57 -6.21
N HIS A 511 -25.24 -24.65 -6.89
CA HIS A 511 -26.15 -25.81 -6.82
C HIS A 511 -25.87 -26.89 -7.89
N CYS A 512 -25.00 -26.58 -8.86
CA CYS A 512 -24.65 -27.45 -9.98
C CYS A 512 -23.16 -27.85 -9.99
N LEU A 513 -22.29 -27.10 -9.31
CA LEU A 513 -20.85 -27.39 -9.25
C LEU A 513 -20.53 -28.53 -8.28
N ALA A 514 -19.95 -29.60 -8.81
CA ALA A 514 -19.47 -30.73 -8.01
C ALA A 514 -18.05 -30.47 -7.47
N VAL A 515 -17.72 -31.06 -6.31
CA VAL A 515 -16.41 -30.92 -5.65
C VAL A 515 -15.22 -31.22 -6.58
N PRO A 516 -15.21 -32.27 -7.44
CA PRO A 516 -14.11 -32.50 -8.38
C PRO A 516 -13.89 -31.36 -9.38
N THR A 517 -14.95 -30.61 -9.77
CA THR A 517 -14.84 -29.44 -10.65
C THR A 517 -14.18 -28.27 -9.94
N LEU A 518 -14.51 -28.04 -8.66
CA LEU A 518 -13.87 -27.02 -7.84
C LEU A 518 -12.37 -27.32 -7.63
N ILE A 519 -12.02 -28.60 -7.44
CA ILE A 519 -10.63 -29.06 -7.32
C ILE A 519 -9.90 -28.96 -8.66
N LEU A 520 -10.58 -29.20 -9.79
CA LEU A 520 -10.03 -28.96 -11.12
C LEU A 520 -9.63 -27.50 -11.32
N TYR A 521 -10.46 -26.54 -10.90
CA TYR A 521 -10.11 -25.12 -10.96
C TYR A 521 -8.85 -24.80 -10.14
N ALA A 522 -8.76 -25.31 -8.89
CA ALA A 522 -7.55 -25.17 -8.07
C ALA A 522 -6.30 -25.78 -8.74
N LEU A 523 -6.41 -26.96 -9.36
CA LEU A 523 -5.34 -27.64 -10.09
C LEU A 523 -4.92 -26.91 -11.39
N GLN A 524 -5.83 -26.20 -12.04
CA GLN A 524 -5.52 -25.40 -13.23
C GLN A 524 -4.77 -24.13 -12.87
N ILE A 525 -5.16 -23.46 -11.79
CA ILE A 525 -4.48 -22.28 -11.27
C ILE A 525 -3.13 -22.63 -10.64
N SER A 526 -2.99 -23.75 -9.93
CA SER A 526 -1.67 -24.18 -9.42
C SER A 526 -0.67 -24.45 -10.55
N LYS A 527 -1.12 -24.95 -11.71
CA LYS A 527 -0.27 -25.08 -12.91
C LYS A 527 0.17 -23.73 -13.47
N ALA A 528 -0.73 -22.74 -13.52
CA ALA A 528 -0.38 -21.38 -13.93
C ALA A 528 0.66 -20.76 -12.96
N LEU A 529 0.49 -20.95 -11.67
CA LEU A 529 1.39 -20.44 -10.64
C LEU A 529 2.74 -21.19 -10.62
N ALA A 530 2.77 -22.49 -10.92
CA ALA A 530 4.02 -23.24 -11.13
C ALA A 530 4.78 -22.76 -12.37
N TYR A 531 4.07 -22.32 -13.42
CA TYR A 531 4.69 -21.68 -14.59
C TYR A 531 5.28 -20.30 -14.22
N LEU A 532 4.57 -19.48 -13.42
CA LEU A 532 5.10 -18.19 -12.94
C LEU A 532 6.30 -18.38 -11.99
N GLU A 533 6.25 -19.35 -11.08
CA GLU A 533 7.37 -19.79 -10.22
C GLU A 533 8.62 -20.13 -11.07
N ALA A 534 8.45 -20.86 -12.17
CA ALA A 534 9.55 -21.27 -13.04
C ALA A 534 10.19 -20.13 -13.88
N ILE A 535 9.57 -18.94 -13.92
CA ILE A 535 10.10 -17.74 -14.59
C ILE A 535 10.38 -16.58 -13.61
N ASN A 536 10.50 -16.88 -12.30
CA ASN A 536 10.67 -15.90 -11.21
C ASN A 536 9.64 -14.76 -11.21
N CYS A 537 8.41 -15.02 -11.65
CA CYS A 537 7.32 -14.04 -11.63
C CYS A 537 6.41 -14.27 -10.41
N VAL A 538 6.14 -13.19 -9.66
CA VAL A 538 5.22 -13.20 -8.51
C VAL A 538 3.99 -12.37 -8.86
N HIS A 539 2.81 -12.96 -8.68
CA HIS A 539 1.52 -12.42 -9.09
C HIS A 539 0.99 -11.35 -8.12
N ARG A 540 1.17 -11.56 -6.82
CA ARG A 540 0.88 -10.59 -5.72
C ARG A 540 -0.59 -10.22 -5.46
N ASP A 541 -1.54 -10.76 -6.23
CA ASP A 541 -2.98 -10.68 -5.95
C ASP A 541 -3.74 -11.91 -6.51
N ILE A 542 -3.55 -13.07 -5.88
CA ILE A 542 -4.21 -14.32 -6.27
C ILE A 542 -5.54 -14.46 -5.51
N ALA A 543 -6.65 -14.31 -6.23
CA ALA A 543 -8.01 -14.38 -5.70
C ALA A 543 -9.03 -14.72 -6.81
N VAL A 544 -10.23 -15.20 -6.46
CA VAL A 544 -11.25 -15.62 -7.45
C VAL A 544 -11.81 -14.49 -8.35
N ARG A 545 -11.61 -13.22 -7.97
CA ARG A 545 -11.87 -12.04 -8.82
C ARG A 545 -10.93 -11.95 -10.04
N ASN A 546 -9.70 -12.43 -9.90
CA ASN A 546 -8.62 -12.30 -10.88
C ASN A 546 -8.47 -13.58 -11.72
N ILE A 547 -9.48 -14.45 -11.67
CA ILE A 547 -9.54 -15.71 -12.40
C ILE A 547 -10.77 -15.68 -13.28
N LEU A 548 -10.60 -15.95 -14.57
CA LEU A 548 -11.66 -15.91 -15.58
C LEU A 548 -12.04 -17.32 -16.03
N VAL A 549 -13.33 -17.54 -16.28
CA VAL A 549 -13.89 -18.84 -16.67
C VAL A 549 -13.98 -18.91 -18.20
N ALA A 550 -13.07 -19.64 -18.82
CA ALA A 550 -13.02 -19.83 -20.28
C ALA A 550 -14.05 -20.87 -20.75
N SER A 551 -14.29 -21.91 -19.95
CA SER A 551 -15.39 -22.87 -20.12
C SER A 551 -15.74 -23.50 -18.75
N PRO A 552 -16.85 -24.25 -18.62
CA PRO A 552 -17.20 -24.92 -17.37
C PRO A 552 -16.12 -25.88 -16.82
N GLU A 553 -15.19 -26.34 -17.67
CA GLU A 553 -14.05 -27.18 -17.30
C GLU A 553 -12.68 -26.47 -17.40
N CYS A 554 -12.64 -25.15 -17.67
CA CYS A 554 -11.40 -24.41 -17.89
C CYS A 554 -11.41 -22.99 -17.30
N VAL A 555 -10.50 -22.74 -16.35
CA VAL A 555 -10.21 -21.41 -15.80
C VAL A 555 -8.83 -20.91 -16.20
N LYS A 556 -8.66 -19.58 -16.19
CA LYS A 556 -7.42 -18.86 -16.53
C LYS A 556 -7.13 -17.75 -15.52
N LEU A 557 -5.86 -17.59 -15.14
CA LEU A 557 -5.37 -16.56 -14.23
C LEU A 557 -5.05 -15.25 -15.00
N GLY A 558 -5.46 -14.10 -14.45
CA GLY A 558 -5.31 -12.77 -15.06
C GLY A 558 -5.17 -11.63 -14.06
N ASP A 559 -5.28 -10.39 -14.56
CA ASP A 559 -4.95 -9.12 -13.87
C ASP A 559 -3.51 -9.07 -13.33
N PHE A 560 -2.56 -8.91 -14.26
CA PHE A 560 -1.13 -8.86 -13.95
C PHE A 560 -0.65 -7.46 -13.50
N GLY A 561 -1.57 -6.51 -13.27
CA GLY A 561 -1.26 -5.10 -12.96
C GLY A 561 -0.51 -4.86 -11.64
N LEU A 562 -0.40 -5.89 -10.77
CA LEU A 562 0.45 -5.87 -9.57
C LEU A 562 1.65 -6.82 -9.67
N SER A 563 1.77 -7.62 -10.72
CA SER A 563 2.77 -8.67 -10.84
C SER A 563 4.15 -8.13 -11.23
N ARG A 564 5.20 -8.83 -10.83
CA ARG A 564 6.61 -8.45 -11.09
C ARG A 564 7.48 -9.69 -11.28
N TYR A 565 8.55 -9.55 -12.07
CA TYR A 565 9.70 -10.46 -11.97
C TYR A 565 10.50 -10.13 -10.70
N ILE A 566 11.12 -11.15 -10.10
CA ILE A 566 12.15 -11.01 -9.07
C ILE A 566 13.51 -11.22 -9.72
N GLU A 567 14.42 -10.28 -9.51
CA GLU A 567 15.86 -10.45 -9.72
C GLU A 567 16.48 -11.00 -8.43
N ASP A 568 17.47 -11.89 -8.54
CA ASP A 568 17.89 -12.72 -7.39
C ASP A 568 18.35 -11.89 -6.17
N GLU A 569 17.99 -12.40 -4.98
CA GLU A 569 18.15 -11.82 -3.64
C GLU A 569 17.37 -10.52 -3.31
N GLU A 570 16.84 -9.74 -4.26
CA GLU A 570 16.06 -8.53 -3.91
C GLU A 570 14.57 -8.80 -3.61
N TYR A 571 14.08 -8.28 -2.48
CA TYR A 571 12.66 -8.35 -2.10
C TYR A 571 11.95 -6.99 -2.23
N TYR A 572 10.89 -6.97 -3.04
CA TYR A 572 10.11 -5.77 -3.30
C TYR A 572 9.34 -5.27 -2.06
N LYS A 573 9.32 -3.94 -1.84
CA LYS A 573 8.44 -3.23 -0.91
C LYS A 573 7.41 -2.39 -1.69
N ALA A 574 6.12 -2.61 -1.44
CA ALA A 574 5.03 -1.92 -2.14
C ALA A 574 4.77 -0.49 -1.65
N SER A 575 4.31 0.36 -2.58
CA SER A 575 3.80 1.72 -2.30
C SER A 575 2.40 1.71 -1.64
N VAL A 576 1.96 2.88 -1.16
CA VAL A 576 0.79 3.04 -0.27
C VAL A 576 -0.54 3.01 -1.03
N THR A 577 -0.89 1.86 -1.61
CA THR A 577 -2.19 1.62 -2.27
C THR A 577 -3.11 0.72 -1.44
N ARG A 578 -4.37 0.54 -1.89
CA ARG A 578 -5.39 -0.30 -1.22
C ARG A 578 -5.06 -1.79 -1.38
N LEU A 579 -4.19 -2.33 -0.52
CA LEU A 579 -3.77 -3.73 -0.60
C LEU A 579 -4.86 -4.73 -0.14
N PRO A 580 -4.91 -5.95 -0.71
CA PRO A 580 -5.92 -6.97 -0.43
C PRO A 580 -5.64 -7.73 0.89
N ILE A 581 -5.64 -7.03 2.03
CA ILE A 581 -5.16 -7.53 3.33
C ILE A 581 -5.72 -8.93 3.72
N LYS A 582 -6.99 -9.23 3.42
CA LYS A 582 -7.62 -10.52 3.78
C LYS A 582 -7.09 -11.74 3.01
N TRP A 583 -6.36 -11.54 1.91
CA TRP A 583 -5.72 -12.58 1.09
C TRP A 583 -4.21 -12.69 1.35
N MET A 584 -3.58 -11.62 1.83
CA MET A 584 -2.13 -11.52 1.98
C MET A 584 -1.59 -12.41 3.11
N SER A 585 -0.33 -12.81 2.97
CA SER A 585 0.43 -13.51 4.00
C SER A 585 0.92 -12.55 5.11
N PRO A 586 1.27 -13.06 6.32
CA PRO A 586 1.72 -12.23 7.43
C PRO A 586 2.95 -11.37 7.08
N GLU A 587 3.91 -11.88 6.32
CA GLU A 587 5.10 -11.14 5.91
C GLU A 587 4.82 -10.07 4.84
N SER A 588 3.85 -10.28 3.95
CA SER A 588 3.39 -9.24 3.02
C SER A 588 2.59 -8.15 3.73
N ILE A 589 1.86 -8.48 4.79
CA ILE A 589 1.14 -7.49 5.62
C ILE A 589 2.14 -6.66 6.44
N ASN A 590 2.99 -7.31 7.22
CA ASN A 590 3.88 -6.65 8.19
C ASN A 590 5.10 -5.96 7.55
N PHE A 591 5.70 -6.55 6.51
CA PHE A 591 7.00 -6.10 5.97
C PHE A 591 6.92 -5.66 4.50
N ARG A 592 5.73 -5.71 3.89
CA ARG A 592 5.48 -5.49 2.45
C ARG A 592 6.26 -6.43 1.51
N ARG A 593 6.86 -7.51 2.03
CA ARG A 593 7.66 -8.48 1.27
C ARG A 593 6.72 -9.40 0.47
N PHE A 594 6.92 -9.48 -0.84
CA PHE A 594 6.21 -10.41 -1.73
C PHE A 594 7.22 -11.37 -2.36
N THR A 595 6.89 -12.66 -2.39
CA THR A 595 7.70 -13.77 -2.92
C THR A 595 6.78 -14.89 -3.42
N THR A 596 7.32 -15.91 -4.06
CA THR A 596 6.57 -17.14 -4.39
C THR A 596 5.89 -17.76 -3.15
N ALA A 597 6.50 -17.66 -1.97
CA ALA A 597 5.92 -18.15 -0.71
C ALA A 597 4.73 -17.30 -0.20
N SER A 598 4.66 -16.00 -0.51
CA SER A 598 3.45 -15.20 -0.26
C SER A 598 2.35 -15.55 -1.26
N ASP A 599 2.70 -15.83 -2.50
CA ASP A 599 1.75 -16.29 -3.53
C ASP A 599 1.18 -17.68 -3.18
N VAL A 600 1.96 -18.61 -2.62
CA VAL A 600 1.46 -19.90 -2.10
C VAL A 600 0.40 -19.72 -1.01
N TRP A 601 0.58 -18.75 -0.11
CA TRP A 601 -0.41 -18.39 0.90
C TRP A 601 -1.69 -17.84 0.25
N MET A 602 -1.56 -16.87 -0.67
CA MET A 602 -2.70 -16.28 -1.39
C MET A 602 -3.46 -17.35 -2.20
N PHE A 603 -2.74 -18.26 -2.86
CA PHE A 603 -3.32 -19.39 -3.57
C PHE A 603 -4.15 -20.29 -2.66
N ALA A 604 -3.70 -20.57 -1.43
CA ALA A 604 -4.50 -21.35 -0.49
C ALA A 604 -5.73 -20.58 0.03
N VAL A 605 -5.67 -19.24 0.15
CA VAL A 605 -6.88 -18.42 0.37
C VAL A 605 -7.82 -18.52 -0.85
N CYS A 606 -7.30 -18.47 -2.07
CA CYS A 606 -8.09 -18.65 -3.29
C CYS A 606 -8.71 -20.07 -3.38
N MET A 607 -8.00 -21.13 -3.00
CA MET A 607 -8.59 -22.47 -2.90
C MET A 607 -9.73 -22.52 -1.86
N TRP A 608 -9.59 -21.81 -0.74
CA TRP A 608 -10.65 -21.66 0.25
C TRP A 608 -11.86 -20.89 -0.31
N GLU A 609 -11.66 -19.82 -1.07
CA GLU A 609 -12.72 -19.09 -1.77
C GLU A 609 -13.48 -20.00 -2.75
N ILE A 610 -12.74 -20.78 -3.55
CA ILE A 610 -13.30 -21.72 -4.54
C ILE A 610 -14.22 -22.74 -3.87
N LEU A 611 -13.76 -23.43 -2.81
CA LEU A 611 -14.59 -24.40 -2.08
C LEU A 611 -15.68 -23.76 -1.23
N SER A 612 -15.52 -22.49 -0.87
CA SER A 612 -16.54 -21.68 -0.18
C SER A 612 -17.54 -21.02 -1.14
N HIS A 613 -17.44 -21.28 -2.45
CA HIS A 613 -18.29 -20.74 -3.50
C HIS A 613 -18.27 -19.20 -3.61
N GLY A 614 -17.07 -18.61 -3.53
CA GLY A 614 -16.88 -17.16 -3.71
C GLY A 614 -17.09 -16.30 -2.45
N LYS A 615 -17.33 -16.91 -1.28
CA LYS A 615 -17.37 -16.17 0.00
C LYS A 615 -16.05 -15.45 0.26
N GLN A 616 -16.11 -14.20 0.71
CA GLN A 616 -14.93 -13.42 1.10
C GLN A 616 -14.20 -14.07 2.30
N PRO A 617 -12.85 -14.23 2.25
CA PRO A 617 -12.07 -14.69 3.40
C PRO A 617 -12.19 -13.69 4.55
N PHE A 618 -12.28 -14.18 5.79
CA PHE A 618 -12.43 -13.37 7.00
C PHE A 618 -13.54 -12.29 6.90
N PHE A 619 -14.70 -12.62 6.32
CA PHE A 619 -15.80 -11.65 6.13
C PHE A 619 -16.29 -11.03 7.46
N TRP A 620 -16.09 -11.71 8.59
CA TRP A 620 -16.45 -11.27 9.94
C TRP A 620 -15.39 -10.37 10.64
N LEU A 621 -14.30 -10.00 9.95
CA LEU A 621 -13.23 -9.13 10.48
C LEU A 621 -13.06 -7.86 9.64
N GLU A 622 -12.63 -6.76 10.26
CA GLU A 622 -12.02 -5.65 9.54
C GLU A 622 -10.58 -5.97 9.16
N ASN A 623 -10.05 -5.33 8.10
CA ASN A 623 -8.70 -5.57 7.60
C ASN A 623 -7.60 -5.36 8.67
N LYS A 624 -7.82 -4.46 9.63
CA LYS A 624 -6.87 -4.16 10.72
C LYS A 624 -6.68 -5.34 11.69
N ASP A 625 -7.71 -6.16 11.88
CA ASP A 625 -7.74 -7.21 12.90
C ASP A 625 -7.21 -8.54 12.39
N VAL A 626 -7.24 -8.77 11.06
CA VAL A 626 -6.80 -10.01 10.40
C VAL A 626 -5.39 -10.42 10.84
N ILE A 627 -4.43 -9.49 10.90
CA ILE A 627 -3.06 -9.82 11.29
C ILE A 627 -2.97 -10.32 12.73
N GLY A 628 -3.71 -9.70 13.66
CA GLY A 628 -3.77 -10.11 15.07
C GLY A 628 -4.49 -11.44 15.29
N VAL A 629 -5.25 -11.92 14.31
CA VAL A 629 -5.82 -13.27 14.24
C VAL A 629 -4.77 -14.26 13.72
N LEU A 630 -4.14 -13.98 12.57
CA LEU A 630 -3.11 -14.83 11.97
C LEU A 630 -1.89 -15.05 12.88
N GLU A 631 -1.45 -14.02 13.61
CA GLU A 631 -0.35 -14.09 14.58
C GLU A 631 -0.61 -15.01 15.79
N ARG A 632 -1.88 -15.34 16.11
CA ARG A 632 -2.22 -16.31 17.17
C ARG A 632 -2.21 -17.76 16.69
N GLY A 633 -2.03 -18.00 15.40
CA GLY A 633 -2.19 -19.31 14.76
C GLY A 633 -3.60 -19.59 14.25
N ASP A 634 -4.56 -18.66 14.45
CA ASP A 634 -5.90 -18.80 13.88
C ASP A 634 -5.84 -18.79 12.33
N ARG A 635 -6.72 -19.55 11.66
CA ARG A 635 -6.79 -19.70 10.20
C ARG A 635 -8.26 -19.75 9.71
N LEU A 636 -8.47 -19.69 8.39
CA LEU A 636 -9.80 -19.82 7.79
C LEU A 636 -10.36 -21.24 8.05
N PRO A 637 -11.63 -21.38 8.49
CA PRO A 637 -12.21 -22.67 8.87
C PRO A 637 -12.47 -23.57 7.64
N LYS A 638 -12.41 -24.89 7.79
CA LYS A 638 -12.68 -25.84 6.71
C LYS A 638 -14.09 -25.60 6.09
N PRO A 639 -14.20 -25.33 4.77
CA PRO A 639 -15.50 -25.26 4.09
C PRO A 639 -16.24 -26.60 4.17
N ASP A 640 -17.57 -26.58 4.24
CA ASP A 640 -18.39 -27.79 4.50
C ASP A 640 -18.05 -28.95 3.53
N LEU A 641 -18.10 -28.66 2.23
CA LEU A 641 -17.84 -29.61 1.13
C LEU A 641 -16.35 -29.87 0.83
N CYS A 642 -15.42 -29.27 1.58
CA CYS A 642 -13.98 -29.47 1.36
C CYS A 642 -13.50 -30.85 1.87
N PRO A 643 -12.84 -31.69 1.03
CA PRO A 643 -12.21 -32.93 1.46
C PRO A 643 -11.13 -32.69 2.52
N PRO A 644 -11.02 -33.54 3.57
CA PRO A 644 -10.04 -33.33 4.64
C PRO A 644 -8.59 -33.24 4.15
N ILE A 645 -8.21 -34.06 3.16
CA ILE A 645 -6.86 -34.07 2.59
C ILE A 645 -6.50 -32.74 1.91
N LEU A 646 -7.47 -32.09 1.25
CA LEU A 646 -7.29 -30.81 0.59
C LEU A 646 -7.20 -29.66 1.60
N TYR A 647 -7.97 -29.71 2.69
CA TYR A 647 -7.82 -28.75 3.78
C TYR A 647 -6.46 -28.87 4.48
N THR A 648 -5.95 -30.09 4.70
CA THR A 648 -4.59 -30.30 5.22
C THR A 648 -3.52 -29.69 4.29
N LEU A 649 -3.74 -29.72 2.97
CA LEU A 649 -2.87 -29.05 2.00
C LEU A 649 -2.96 -27.51 2.14
N MET A 650 -4.16 -26.93 2.29
CA MET A 650 -4.34 -25.50 2.57
C MET A 650 -3.61 -25.09 3.85
N THR A 651 -3.74 -25.85 4.94
CA THR A 651 -3.09 -25.49 6.22
C THR A 651 -1.57 -25.50 6.15
N ARG A 652 -0.96 -26.35 5.30
CA ARG A 652 0.49 -26.32 5.02
C ARG A 652 0.92 -25.10 4.20
N CYS A 653 0.05 -24.59 3.33
CA CYS A 653 0.29 -23.34 2.59
C CYS A 653 0.13 -22.10 3.50
N TRP A 654 -0.63 -22.23 4.59
CA TRP A 654 -0.79 -21.20 5.61
C TRP A 654 0.15 -21.37 6.82
N ASP A 655 1.30 -22.02 6.65
CA ASP A 655 2.33 -21.93 7.70
C ASP A 655 2.77 -20.47 7.89
N TYR A 656 3.03 -20.10 9.13
CA TYR A 656 3.49 -18.75 9.46
C TYR A 656 4.90 -18.51 8.89
N ASP A 657 5.78 -19.51 8.93
CA ASP A 657 7.10 -19.41 8.30
C ASP A 657 6.98 -19.54 6.77
N PRO A 658 7.47 -18.57 5.97
CA PRO A 658 7.43 -18.68 4.51
C PRO A 658 8.25 -19.83 3.93
N SER A 659 9.25 -20.35 4.66
CA SER A 659 10.16 -21.39 4.16
C SER A 659 9.61 -22.82 4.31
N GLU A 660 8.68 -23.05 5.24
CA GLU A 660 8.00 -24.35 5.45
C GLU A 660 6.82 -24.57 4.48
N ARG A 661 6.44 -23.55 3.71
CA ARG A 661 5.34 -23.62 2.73
C ARG A 661 5.76 -24.44 1.49
N PRO A 662 4.91 -25.35 0.97
CA PRO A 662 5.23 -26.17 -0.20
C PRO A 662 5.34 -25.32 -1.48
N LYS A 663 6.19 -25.72 -2.43
CA LYS A 663 6.35 -25.02 -3.72
C LYS A 663 5.20 -25.32 -4.68
N PHE A 664 4.99 -24.48 -5.69
CA PHE A 664 3.87 -24.69 -6.61
C PHE A 664 3.99 -26.00 -7.39
N LYS A 665 5.20 -26.42 -7.74
CA LYS A 665 5.47 -27.76 -8.30
C LYS A 665 4.92 -28.90 -7.43
N ASP A 666 5.09 -28.84 -6.11
CA ASP A 666 4.63 -29.89 -5.17
C ASP A 666 3.11 -29.85 -4.98
N LEU A 667 2.53 -28.64 -5.04
CA LEU A 667 1.09 -28.41 -5.01
C LEU A 667 0.40 -28.94 -6.27
N VAL A 668 1.01 -28.81 -7.46
CA VAL A 668 0.47 -29.38 -8.71
C VAL A 668 0.37 -30.91 -8.62
N CYS A 669 1.39 -31.59 -8.10
CA CYS A 669 1.33 -33.04 -7.88
C CYS A 669 0.23 -33.39 -6.87
N SER A 670 0.26 -32.77 -5.69
CA SER A 670 -0.70 -33.03 -4.61
C SER A 670 -2.16 -32.81 -5.04
N LEU A 671 -2.44 -31.74 -5.77
CA LEU A 671 -3.78 -31.44 -6.30
C LEU A 671 -4.19 -32.37 -7.44
N SER A 672 -3.24 -32.90 -8.21
CA SER A 672 -3.54 -33.89 -9.27
C SER A 672 -4.02 -35.21 -8.66
N ASP A 673 -3.35 -35.69 -7.62
CA ASP A 673 -3.71 -36.94 -6.94
C ASP A 673 -5.07 -36.82 -6.22
N ILE A 674 -5.28 -35.70 -5.52
CA ILE A 674 -6.57 -35.38 -4.87
C ILE A 674 -7.70 -35.26 -5.91
N TYR A 675 -7.44 -34.61 -7.06
CA TYR A 675 -8.43 -34.49 -8.15
C TYR A 675 -8.83 -35.85 -8.72
N LEU A 676 -7.87 -36.75 -8.96
CA LEU A 676 -8.14 -38.09 -9.47
C LEU A 676 -8.96 -38.92 -8.46
N MET A 677 -8.59 -38.89 -7.18
CA MET A 677 -9.31 -39.56 -6.11
C MET A 677 -10.77 -39.10 -6.01
N GLU A 678 -11.02 -37.79 -5.91
CA GLU A 678 -12.37 -37.22 -5.81
C GLU A 678 -13.19 -37.45 -7.08
N LYS A 679 -12.55 -37.43 -8.26
CA LYS A 679 -13.20 -37.74 -9.55
C LYS A 679 -13.67 -39.18 -9.62
N ASP A 680 -12.90 -40.14 -9.11
CA ASP A 680 -13.28 -41.55 -9.12
C ASP A 680 -14.33 -41.89 -8.04
N LEU A 681 -14.25 -41.26 -6.86
CA LEU A 681 -15.31 -41.29 -5.86
C LEU A 681 -16.64 -40.76 -6.41
N ALA A 682 -16.62 -39.66 -7.18
CA ALA A 682 -17.82 -39.12 -7.81
C ALA A 682 -18.43 -40.07 -8.87
N LYS A 683 -17.61 -40.73 -9.70
CA LYS A 683 -18.07 -41.77 -10.64
C LYS A 683 -18.72 -42.94 -9.92
N GLU A 684 -18.13 -43.41 -8.82
CA GLU A 684 -18.71 -44.50 -8.03
C GLU A 684 -20.04 -44.10 -7.38
N GLN A 685 -20.11 -42.90 -6.80
CA GLN A 685 -21.35 -42.37 -6.24
C GLN A 685 -22.45 -42.27 -7.31
N GLU A 686 -22.12 -41.82 -8.52
CA GLU A 686 -23.07 -41.79 -9.64
C GLU A 686 -23.49 -43.20 -10.07
N ARG A 687 -22.55 -44.14 -10.21
CA ARG A 687 -22.83 -45.54 -10.50
C ARG A 687 -23.80 -46.13 -9.48
N ASN A 688 -23.55 -45.92 -8.19
CA ASN A 688 -24.35 -46.46 -7.10
C ASN A 688 -25.77 -45.83 -7.07
N ASN A 689 -25.89 -44.55 -7.40
CA ASN A 689 -27.20 -43.91 -7.58
C ASN A 689 -27.98 -44.49 -8.77
N ARG A 690 -27.31 -44.77 -9.90
CA ARG A 690 -27.95 -45.40 -11.09
C ARG A 690 -28.39 -46.85 -10.86
N HIS A 691 -27.87 -47.54 -9.83
CA HIS A 691 -28.22 -48.93 -9.50
C HIS A 691 -29.27 -49.07 -8.37
N ARG A 692 -29.83 -47.98 -7.86
CA ARG A 692 -30.97 -48.05 -6.93
C ARG A 692 -32.29 -48.28 -7.69
N PRO A 693 -33.02 -49.39 -7.45
CA PRO A 693 -34.40 -49.50 -7.93
C PRO A 693 -35.29 -48.45 -7.22
N PRO A 694 -36.41 -48.03 -7.84
CA PRO A 694 -37.33 -47.08 -7.23
C PRO A 694 -37.89 -47.62 -5.91
N LYS A 695 -37.98 -46.75 -4.90
CA LYS A 695 -38.56 -47.12 -3.60
C LYS A 695 -40.01 -47.59 -3.78
N ILE A 696 -40.30 -48.80 -3.31
CA ILE A 696 -41.67 -49.25 -3.05
C ILE A 696 -42.27 -48.32 -1.98
N MET A 697 -43.57 -48.02 -2.11
CA MET A 697 -44.30 -47.18 -1.16
C MET A 697 -44.30 -47.79 0.25
N GLU A 698 -43.87 -47.01 1.24
CA GLU A 698 -44.12 -47.31 2.65
C GLU A 698 -45.56 -46.88 3.02
N PRO A 699 -46.37 -47.72 3.70
CA PRO A 699 -47.65 -47.31 4.27
C PRO A 699 -47.46 -46.39 5.50
N PRO A 700 -48.47 -45.59 5.89
CA PRO A 700 -48.33 -44.61 6.96
C PRO A 700 -48.20 -45.23 8.37
N ALA A 701 -47.55 -44.48 9.26
CA ALA A 701 -47.09 -44.92 10.58
C ALA A 701 -48.20 -45.20 11.61
N PHE A 702 -47.92 -46.12 12.55
CA PHE A 702 -48.65 -46.25 13.82
C PHE A 702 -47.79 -46.81 14.98
N GLN A 703 -47.82 -46.10 16.12
CA GLN A 703 -47.52 -46.51 17.52
C GLN A 703 -46.09 -46.95 17.98
N GLU A 704 -45.71 -46.44 19.16
CA GLU A 704 -44.58 -46.88 19.97
C GLU A 704 -44.93 -48.11 20.84
N PRO A 705 -43.95 -48.99 21.18
CA PRO A 705 -44.13 -50.07 22.14
C PRO A 705 -43.88 -49.63 23.60
N PRO A 706 -44.58 -50.20 24.60
CA PRO A 706 -44.51 -49.78 26.01
C PRO A 706 -43.30 -50.36 26.79
N PRO A 707 -42.89 -49.72 27.92
CA PRO A 707 -41.76 -50.15 28.74
C PRO A 707 -42.02 -51.43 29.55
N LYS A 708 -40.95 -52.12 29.97
CA LYS A 708 -40.99 -53.31 30.83
C LYS A 708 -40.07 -53.21 32.07
N PRO A 709 -40.34 -53.98 33.15
CA PRO A 709 -39.98 -53.57 34.52
C PRO A 709 -38.64 -54.15 35.07
N SER A 710 -38.30 -53.71 36.29
CA SER A 710 -36.99 -53.86 36.93
C SER A 710 -36.84 -55.03 37.94
N ARG A 711 -35.58 -55.32 38.31
CA ARG A 711 -35.07 -56.18 39.43
C ARG A 711 -35.13 -57.71 39.24
N PRO A 712 -34.35 -58.51 40.02
CA PRO A 712 -33.44 -58.16 41.14
C PRO A 712 -31.95 -58.61 40.98
N ARG A 713 -31.12 -58.32 42.00
CA ARG A 713 -29.68 -58.68 42.10
C ARG A 713 -29.44 -60.11 42.58
N TYR A 714 -28.27 -60.68 42.27
CA TYR A 714 -27.61 -61.71 43.09
C TYR A 714 -26.08 -61.46 43.21
N LYS A 715 -25.40 -62.12 44.16
CA LYS A 715 -23.95 -62.00 44.44
C LYS A 715 -23.18 -63.28 44.08
N PRO A 716 -21.91 -63.22 43.64
CA PRO A 716 -21.05 -64.39 43.47
C PRO A 716 -20.06 -64.63 44.64
N PRO A 717 -19.81 -65.90 45.04
CA PRO A 717 -18.57 -66.39 45.65
C PRO A 717 -17.63 -67.06 44.59
N PRO A 718 -16.38 -67.44 44.93
CA PRO A 718 -15.29 -67.45 43.92
C PRO A 718 -14.56 -68.80 43.65
N GLN A 719 -13.69 -68.77 42.62
CA GLN A 719 -12.48 -69.60 42.36
C GLN A 719 -12.60 -71.12 42.08
N SER A 720 -12.04 -71.56 40.94
CA SER A 720 -10.97 -72.59 40.85
C SER A 720 -10.48 -72.82 39.40
N ASN A 721 -9.36 -73.53 39.23
CA ASN A 721 -8.56 -73.67 38.00
C ASN A 721 -8.93 -74.91 37.16
N LEU A 722 -8.51 -74.99 35.87
CA LEU A 722 -7.50 -75.96 35.36
C LEU A 722 -7.38 -76.08 33.80
N LEU A 723 -6.13 -75.92 33.33
CA LEU A 723 -5.40 -76.52 32.18
C LEU A 723 -6.06 -77.44 31.10
N ALA A 724 -5.99 -77.00 29.83
CA ALA A 724 -5.26 -77.63 28.67
C ALA A 724 -5.68 -79.04 28.12
N PRO A 725 -5.06 -79.61 27.03
CA PRO A 725 -4.61 -79.08 25.72
C PRO A 725 -4.99 -79.98 24.48
N LYS A 726 -4.42 -79.70 23.27
CA LYS A 726 -4.35 -80.51 22.01
C LYS A 726 -5.57 -80.40 21.07
N LEU A 727 -5.53 -80.61 19.73
CA LEU A 727 -4.55 -80.62 18.60
C LEU A 727 -5.40 -80.52 17.27
N GLN A 728 -4.96 -80.51 15.99
CA GLN A 728 -3.68 -80.79 15.30
C GLN A 728 -3.52 -79.93 14.00
N PHE A 729 -2.69 -80.39 13.04
CA PHE A 729 -2.26 -79.77 11.77
C PHE A 729 -3.05 -80.20 10.51
N GLN A 730 -3.02 -79.37 9.45
CA GLN A 730 -2.72 -79.78 8.06
C GLN A 730 -2.20 -78.58 7.23
N VAL A 731 -1.41 -78.81 6.16
CA VAL A 731 -0.61 -77.79 5.45
C VAL A 731 -0.94 -77.66 3.95
N ARG A 732 -0.96 -76.43 3.42
CA ARG A 732 -0.51 -76.09 2.04
C ARG A 732 -0.06 -74.61 1.95
N LEU A 733 0.68 -74.27 0.89
CA LEU A 733 1.70 -73.19 0.93
C LEU A 733 1.72 -72.37 -0.37
N HIS A 734 1.55 -71.04 -0.31
CA HIS A 734 2.53 -70.02 -0.79
C HIS A 734 2.06 -68.55 -0.70
N THR A 735 2.80 -67.76 0.10
CA THR A 735 3.23 -66.35 -0.09
C THR A 735 2.43 -65.37 -0.97
N LEU A 736 1.70 -64.43 -0.35
CA LEU A 736 2.09 -62.99 -0.21
C LEU A 736 0.92 -62.14 0.35
N PRO A 737 1.15 -61.25 1.34
CA PRO A 737 0.17 -60.22 1.72
C PRO A 737 0.77 -58.81 1.89
N GLU A 738 0.09 -57.82 1.31
CA GLU A 738 0.04 -56.45 1.83
C GLU A 738 -1.28 -56.26 2.61
N GLY A 739 -1.37 -55.24 3.48
CA GLY A 739 -2.67 -54.66 3.85
C GLY A 739 -3.05 -54.60 5.35
N LEU A 740 -3.14 -53.36 5.84
CA LEU A 740 -4.21 -52.81 6.71
C LEU A 740 -4.45 -53.36 8.14
N CYS A 741 -4.16 -52.48 9.10
CA CYS A 741 -5.06 -52.00 10.19
C CYS A 741 -5.98 -52.98 10.97
N ALA A 742 -5.78 -53.09 12.29
CA ALA A 742 -6.60 -52.37 13.30
C ALA A 742 -6.21 -52.63 14.78
N SER A 743 -6.30 -51.57 15.61
CA SER A 743 -6.57 -51.53 17.07
C SER A 743 -5.97 -52.56 18.07
N SER A 744 -5.00 -52.08 18.89
CA SER A 744 -4.96 -51.98 20.38
C SER A 744 -5.86 -52.88 21.28
N PRO A 745 -5.49 -53.22 22.55
CA PRO A 745 -4.74 -52.34 23.48
C PRO A 745 -3.87 -52.94 24.64
N THR A 746 -3.23 -52.03 25.42
CA THR A 746 -2.94 -52.11 26.89
C THR A 746 -1.75 -52.93 27.46
N LEU A 747 -0.77 -52.17 28.01
CA LEU A 747 0.13 -52.40 29.17
C LEU A 747 0.88 -53.74 29.39
N THR A 748 2.22 -53.68 29.29
CA THR A 748 3.16 -53.99 30.41
C THR A 748 4.47 -53.18 30.26
N SER A 749 5.11 -52.81 31.37
CA SER A 749 6.51 -52.35 31.42
C SER A 749 7.42 -53.52 31.83
N PRO A 750 8.76 -53.47 31.62
CA PRO A 750 9.65 -52.95 32.69
C PRO A 750 11.05 -52.41 32.22
N ILE A 751 11.87 -51.93 33.20
CA ILE A 751 13.36 -52.03 33.28
C ILE A 751 14.20 -51.28 32.20
N GLU A 752 15.34 -50.62 32.49
CA GLU A 752 15.98 -50.06 33.70
C GLU A 752 17.09 -49.09 33.24
N TYR A 753 17.46 -48.08 34.04
CA TYR A 753 18.86 -47.79 34.42
C TYR A 753 18.90 -46.80 35.60
N GLN A 754 20.01 -46.79 36.35
CA GLN A 754 20.02 -46.42 37.77
C GLN A 754 20.53 -45.00 38.08
N SER A 755 19.98 -44.41 39.15
CA SER A 755 20.53 -43.23 39.86
C SER A 755 21.78 -43.60 40.68
N PRO A 756 22.59 -42.62 41.13
CA PRO A 756 22.34 -41.95 42.42
C PRO A 756 22.42 -40.40 42.31
N ALA A 757 21.57 -39.58 42.93
CA ALA A 757 21.12 -39.51 44.32
C ALA A 757 22.05 -38.72 45.26
N ASN A 758 21.65 -37.49 45.60
CA ASN A 758 21.71 -36.96 46.96
C ASN A 758 20.56 -35.95 47.16
N SER A 759 20.09 -35.78 48.40
CA SER A 759 18.86 -35.03 48.74
C SER A 759 18.96 -34.47 50.17
N LEU A 760 17.84 -33.95 50.70
CA LEU A 760 17.66 -33.25 51.99
C LEU A 760 18.12 -31.77 51.98
N HIS A 761 17.43 -30.80 52.60
CA HIS A 761 16.24 -30.85 53.47
C HIS A 761 15.19 -29.73 53.20
N THR A 762 13.93 -30.12 53.40
CA THR A 762 12.58 -29.56 53.18
C THR A 762 12.17 -28.15 53.71
N PRO A 763 11.02 -27.59 53.25
CA PRO A 763 10.38 -26.33 53.71
C PRO A 763 9.21 -26.56 54.72
N PRO A 764 8.40 -25.54 55.13
CA PRO A 764 7.07 -25.37 54.46
C PRO A 764 6.34 -23.98 54.53
N LEU A 765 5.39 -23.80 53.58
CA LEU A 765 4.05 -23.14 53.67
C LEU A 765 3.79 -21.73 54.26
N ASN A 766 3.31 -20.82 53.39
CA ASN A 766 2.23 -19.83 53.58
C ASN A 766 1.85 -19.27 52.17
N ARG A 767 0.65 -18.75 51.82
CA ARG A 767 -0.67 -18.64 52.51
C ARG A 767 -1.82 -18.51 51.46
N HIS A 768 -3.06 -18.74 51.88
CA HIS A 768 -4.32 -18.32 51.21
C HIS A 768 -4.65 -16.84 51.56
N ASN A 769 -5.60 -16.08 50.98
CA ASN A 769 -6.65 -16.32 49.96
C ASN A 769 -7.19 -15.00 49.35
N VAL A 770 -8.00 -15.11 48.28
CA VAL A 770 -9.14 -14.23 47.89
C VAL A 770 -8.91 -12.71 47.71
N PHE A 771 -9.17 -12.23 46.48
CA PHE A 771 -10.31 -11.33 46.23
C PHE A 771 -11.01 -11.68 44.90
N LYS A 772 -12.22 -12.23 44.98
CA LYS A 772 -13.16 -12.25 43.85
C LYS A 772 -13.94 -10.93 43.83
N ARG A 773 -14.43 -10.53 42.64
CA ARG A 773 -15.76 -9.92 42.53
C ARG A 773 -16.63 -10.75 41.59
N HIS A 774 -17.72 -11.25 42.14
CA HIS A 774 -18.90 -11.77 41.44
C HIS A 774 -19.70 -10.58 40.83
N SER A 775 -20.73 -10.75 40.00
CA SER A 775 -21.16 -11.81 39.05
C SER A 775 -22.48 -11.32 38.43
N MET A 776 -22.86 -11.82 37.25
CA MET A 776 -24.26 -11.85 36.80
C MET A 776 -24.62 -13.27 36.35
N ARG A 777 -25.22 -14.01 37.28
CA ARG A 777 -25.96 -15.29 37.12
C ARG A 777 -25.27 -16.44 36.35
N GLU A 778 -24.51 -17.24 37.10
CA GLU A 778 -24.41 -18.69 36.87
C GLU A 778 -25.66 -19.40 37.46
N GLU A 779 -26.85 -19.20 36.87
CA GLU A 779 -28.08 -19.91 37.25
C GLU A 779 -28.74 -20.49 35.98
N ASP A 780 -28.28 -21.70 35.58
CA ASP A 780 -28.99 -22.71 34.72
C ASP A 780 -28.03 -23.78 34.15
N PHE A 781 -26.70 -23.61 34.26
CA PHE A 781 -25.73 -24.60 33.78
C PHE A 781 -25.68 -25.87 34.64
N LEU A 782 -26.58 -26.81 34.35
CA LEU A 782 -26.45 -28.23 34.71
C LEU A 782 -25.10 -28.75 34.19
N ARG A 783 -24.16 -29.04 35.11
CA ARG A 783 -22.89 -29.69 34.75
C ARG A 783 -23.18 -31.13 34.31
N PRO A 784 -22.85 -31.51 33.06
CA PRO A 784 -23.02 -32.89 32.62
C PRO A 784 -22.13 -33.84 33.42
N SER A 785 -22.73 -34.95 33.84
CA SER A 785 -22.10 -36.05 34.58
C SER A 785 -21.28 -36.97 33.68
N SER A 786 -21.52 -36.93 32.36
CA SER A 786 -20.89 -37.80 31.37
C SER A 786 -20.58 -37.06 30.06
N ARG A 787 -19.68 -37.63 29.25
CA ARG A 787 -19.27 -37.08 27.95
C ARG A 787 -20.41 -37.01 26.93
N GLU A 788 -21.31 -37.99 26.98
CA GLU A 788 -22.47 -38.10 26.07
C GLU A 788 -23.56 -37.08 26.42
N GLU A 789 -23.77 -36.83 27.71
CA GLU A 789 -24.66 -35.79 28.22
C GLU A 789 -24.16 -34.39 27.86
N ALA A 790 -22.84 -34.17 27.94
CA ALA A 790 -22.20 -32.94 27.46
C ALA A 790 -22.39 -32.71 25.95
N GLN A 791 -22.27 -33.77 25.12
CA GLN A 791 -22.55 -33.68 23.68
C GLN A 791 -24.01 -33.31 23.40
N LYS A 792 -24.98 -33.94 24.06
CA LYS A 792 -26.40 -33.64 23.87
C LYS A 792 -26.76 -32.21 24.24
N LEU A 793 -26.23 -31.69 25.36
CA LEU A 793 -26.39 -30.29 25.75
C LEU A 793 -25.81 -29.33 24.70
N TRP A 794 -24.62 -29.65 24.17
CA TRP A 794 -23.97 -28.82 23.14
C TRP A 794 -24.74 -28.82 21.80
N GLU A 795 -25.28 -29.96 21.38
CA GLU A 795 -26.12 -30.03 20.17
C GLU A 795 -27.46 -29.29 20.33
N MET A 796 -28.06 -29.33 21.53
CA MET A 796 -29.27 -28.56 21.85
C MET A 796 -29.01 -27.05 21.81
N GLU A 797 -27.91 -26.58 22.41
CA GLU A 797 -27.55 -25.16 22.41
C GLU A 797 -27.16 -24.67 20.99
N ARG A 798 -26.52 -25.53 20.18
CA ARG A 798 -26.27 -25.27 18.74
C ARG A 798 -27.57 -25.11 17.95
N LEU A 799 -28.60 -25.91 18.23
CA LEU A 799 -29.91 -25.80 17.58
C LEU A 799 -30.64 -24.51 17.99
N LYS A 800 -30.58 -24.18 19.28
CA LYS A 800 -31.13 -22.95 19.88
C LYS A 800 -30.50 -21.68 19.30
N MET A 801 -29.16 -21.66 19.12
CA MET A 801 -28.47 -20.57 18.41
C MET A 801 -28.93 -20.42 16.96
N ARG A 802 -29.16 -21.52 16.22
CA ARG A 802 -29.67 -21.44 14.85
C ARG A 802 -31.08 -20.84 14.79
N GLN A 803 -31.96 -21.19 15.72
CA GLN A 803 -33.30 -20.59 15.82
C GLN A 803 -33.26 -19.09 16.13
N VAL A 804 -32.28 -18.61 16.92
CA VAL A 804 -32.07 -17.17 17.16
C VAL A 804 -31.61 -16.45 15.89
N LEU A 805 -30.68 -17.04 15.12
CA LEU A 805 -30.19 -16.47 13.86
C LEU A 805 -31.30 -16.38 12.80
N ASP A 806 -32.09 -17.43 12.61
CA ASP A 806 -33.23 -17.43 11.67
C ASP A 806 -34.25 -16.34 12.06
N LYS A 807 -34.48 -16.13 13.36
CA LYS A 807 -35.38 -15.09 13.87
C LYS A 807 -34.84 -13.68 13.61
N GLN A 808 -33.55 -13.44 13.86
CA GLN A 808 -32.90 -12.15 13.54
C GLN A 808 -32.92 -11.85 12.04
N GLN A 809 -32.64 -12.85 11.20
CA GLN A 809 -32.62 -12.68 9.74
C GLN A 809 -34.02 -12.39 9.17
N LYS A 810 -35.08 -12.95 9.77
CA LYS A 810 -36.48 -12.61 9.43
C LYS A 810 -36.82 -11.18 9.84
N GLN A 811 -36.48 -10.78 11.08
CA GLN A 811 -36.81 -9.45 11.60
C GLN A 811 -36.11 -8.33 10.80
N MET A 812 -34.84 -8.51 10.44
CA MET A 812 -34.10 -7.61 9.52
C MET A 812 -34.81 -7.40 8.17
N MET A 813 -35.49 -8.44 7.65
CA MET A 813 -36.23 -8.35 6.39
C MET A 813 -37.55 -7.58 6.54
N GLU A 814 -38.18 -7.68 7.71
CA GLU A 814 -39.41 -6.97 8.06
C GLU A 814 -39.13 -5.46 8.26
N ASP A 815 -38.06 -5.10 8.98
CA ASP A 815 -37.58 -3.72 9.12
C ASP A 815 -37.26 -3.06 7.76
N TYR A 816 -36.61 -3.76 6.84
CA TYR A 816 -36.31 -3.25 5.50
C TYR A 816 -37.58 -3.01 4.66
N GLN A 817 -38.61 -3.83 4.83
CA GLN A 817 -39.90 -3.64 4.16
C GLN A 817 -40.68 -2.45 4.75
N TRP A 818 -40.69 -2.30 6.07
CA TRP A 818 -41.31 -1.16 6.76
C TRP A 818 -40.70 0.18 6.32
N LEU A 819 -39.36 0.29 6.30
CA LEU A 819 -38.67 1.50 5.83
C LEU A 819 -39.04 1.89 4.39
N ARG A 820 -39.23 0.90 3.49
CA ARG A 820 -39.69 1.14 2.12
C ARG A 820 -41.17 1.50 1.99
N GLN A 821 -41.99 1.24 3.00
CA GLN A 821 -43.37 1.71 3.06
C GLN A 821 -43.40 3.16 3.57
N GLU A 822 -42.62 3.49 4.60
CA GLU A 822 -42.59 4.84 5.16
C GLU A 822 -41.92 5.85 4.22
N GLU A 823 -40.88 5.47 3.46
CA GLU A 823 -40.31 6.31 2.40
C GLU A 823 -41.37 6.69 1.35
N LYS A 824 -42.31 5.79 1.01
CA LYS A 824 -43.42 6.08 0.09
C LYS A 824 -44.52 6.93 0.73
N SER A 825 -44.84 6.66 1.99
CA SER A 825 -45.80 7.42 2.81
C SER A 825 -45.41 8.90 2.84
N LEU A 826 -44.15 9.19 3.20
CA LEU A 826 -43.61 10.54 3.32
C LEU A 826 -43.48 11.28 1.98
N VAL A 827 -43.12 10.59 0.89
CA VAL A 827 -43.07 11.19 -0.46
C VAL A 827 -44.47 11.61 -0.94
N SER A 828 -45.51 10.82 -0.64
CA SER A 828 -46.89 11.15 -1.04
C SER A 828 -47.47 12.40 -0.35
N GLY A 829 -46.82 12.91 0.70
CA GLY A 829 -47.25 14.13 1.41
C GLY A 829 -46.77 15.45 0.79
N LEU A 830 -45.89 15.43 -0.22
CA LEU A 830 -45.20 16.63 -0.73
C LEU A 830 -45.67 17.13 -2.11
N GLU A 831 -46.55 16.41 -2.81
CA GLU A 831 -47.00 16.80 -4.16
C GLU A 831 -48.21 17.76 -4.20
N LEU A 832 -48.53 18.46 -3.11
CA LEU A 832 -49.70 19.36 -3.03
C LEU A 832 -49.35 20.86 -2.99
N THR A 833 -48.50 21.38 -3.90
CA THR A 833 -48.57 22.81 -4.33
C THR A 833 -47.76 23.15 -5.60
N ARG A 834 -48.38 22.97 -6.79
CA ARG A 834 -48.37 23.88 -7.97
C ARG A 834 -48.93 23.15 -9.19
N GLY A 835 -49.78 23.80 -9.98
CA GLY A 835 -50.54 23.13 -11.03
C GLY A 835 -50.38 23.73 -12.44
N LEU A 836 -50.33 22.81 -13.42
CA LEU A 836 -50.94 22.90 -14.75
C LEU A 836 -50.40 23.92 -15.78
N PRO A 837 -50.66 23.75 -17.09
CA PRO A 837 -50.95 22.51 -17.84
C PRO A 837 -50.11 22.36 -19.15
N PHE A 838 -50.03 21.15 -19.74
CA PHE A 838 -50.69 20.81 -21.03
C PHE A 838 -50.39 19.38 -21.53
N THR A 839 -51.46 18.64 -21.88
CA THR A 839 -51.60 17.52 -22.84
C THR A 839 -50.48 16.48 -23.08
N GLY A 840 -50.83 15.20 -22.89
CA GLY A 840 -50.18 14.04 -23.52
C GLY A 840 -51.19 13.14 -24.29
N PRO A 841 -50.75 12.02 -24.91
CA PRO A 841 -51.61 11.08 -25.64
C PRO A 841 -52.36 10.07 -24.72
N PRO A 842 -53.41 9.37 -25.19
CA PRO A 842 -54.47 8.90 -24.28
C PRO A 842 -54.67 7.38 -24.11
N GLN A 843 -55.12 7.02 -22.89
CA GLN A 843 -56.10 5.97 -22.52
C GLN A 843 -55.82 4.46 -22.74
N LYS A 844 -56.01 3.69 -21.64
CA LYS A 844 -57.30 2.98 -21.44
C LYS A 844 -57.68 2.77 -19.95
N PRO A 845 -58.97 2.90 -19.56
CA PRO A 845 -59.48 2.72 -18.18
C PRO A 845 -60.33 1.43 -18.03
N PRO A 846 -61.10 1.23 -16.92
CA PRO A 846 -60.73 1.23 -15.49
C PRO A 846 -61.25 -0.05 -14.77
N ARG A 847 -60.97 -0.20 -13.45
CA ARG A 847 -61.90 -0.86 -12.51
C ARG A 847 -61.93 -0.17 -11.15
N LEU A 848 -63.10 -0.21 -10.51
CA LEU A 848 -63.37 0.42 -9.20
C LEU A 848 -62.99 -0.50 -8.04
N GLY A 849 -62.70 0.09 -6.87
CA GLY A 849 -62.42 -0.66 -5.64
C GLY A 849 -61.77 0.16 -4.54
N ALA A 850 -62.36 1.29 -4.15
CA ALA A 850 -61.84 2.11 -3.05
C ALA A 850 -62.29 1.55 -1.69
N GLN A 851 -61.33 1.04 -0.91
CA GLN A 851 -61.42 0.93 0.55
C GLN A 851 -60.11 1.45 1.14
N SER A 852 -60.23 2.27 2.19
CA SER A 852 -59.10 2.93 2.85
C SER A 852 -58.30 1.95 3.71
N ILE A 853 -57.00 1.83 3.43
CA ILE A 853 -56.07 1.01 4.21
C ILE A 853 -55.40 1.89 5.26
N HIS A 854 -55.52 1.53 6.54
CA HIS A 854 -54.78 2.16 7.62
C HIS A 854 -53.28 1.77 7.56
N PRO A 855 -52.34 2.67 7.90
CA PRO A 855 -50.93 2.31 8.03
C PRO A 855 -50.73 1.36 9.23
N SER A 856 -49.96 0.30 9.02
CA SER A 856 -49.65 -0.71 10.04
C SER A 856 -48.45 -0.30 10.90
N PRO A 857 -48.60 -0.07 12.22
CA PRO A 857 -47.52 0.44 13.06
C PRO A 857 -46.62 -0.66 13.61
N THR A 858 -45.36 -0.29 13.90
CA THR A 858 -44.46 -1.06 14.76
C THR A 858 -44.95 -0.95 16.21
N ALA A 859 -45.90 -1.82 16.56
CA ALA A 859 -46.70 -1.86 17.79
C ALA A 859 -47.71 -0.69 18.00
N ASN A 860 -48.90 -1.03 18.52
CA ASN A 860 -50.01 -0.10 18.76
C ASN A 860 -49.81 0.74 20.05
N LEU A 861 -48.84 1.65 20.03
CA LEU A 861 -48.65 2.66 21.09
C LEU A 861 -49.32 3.98 20.72
N ASP A 862 -49.96 4.63 21.70
CA ASP A 862 -50.30 6.05 21.60
C ASP A 862 -49.01 6.90 21.54
N ARG A 863 -48.85 7.67 20.46
CA ARG A 863 -47.68 8.53 20.21
C ARG A 863 -47.93 10.02 20.47
N THR A 864 -49.14 10.39 20.89
CA THR A 864 -49.60 11.79 20.91
C THR A 864 -48.73 12.70 21.78
N ASP A 865 -48.19 12.16 22.89
CA ASP A 865 -47.32 12.87 23.86
C ASP A 865 -45.87 12.31 23.89
N ASP A 866 -45.44 11.51 22.91
CA ASP A 866 -44.12 10.83 22.94
C ASP A 866 -42.98 11.74 22.46
N THR A 867 -42.32 12.40 23.42
CA THR A 867 -41.21 13.36 23.16
C THR A 867 -40.00 12.72 22.47
N VAL A 868 -39.72 11.44 22.73
CA VAL A 868 -38.61 10.71 22.09
C VAL A 868 -38.95 10.42 20.63
N TYR A 869 -40.17 9.94 20.35
CA TYR A 869 -40.67 9.75 18.98
C TYR A 869 -40.60 11.06 18.17
N SER A 870 -41.07 12.17 18.76
CA SER A 870 -41.03 13.50 18.15
C SER A 870 -39.60 13.95 17.82
N ASN A 871 -38.65 13.79 18.77
CA ASN A 871 -37.25 14.16 18.54
C ASN A 871 -36.53 13.26 17.52
N VAL A 872 -36.89 11.97 17.39
CA VAL A 872 -36.39 11.11 16.30
C VAL A 872 -36.91 11.61 14.95
N MET A 873 -38.19 11.97 14.84
CA MET A 873 -38.74 12.50 13.60
C MET A 873 -38.15 13.86 13.21
N ASP A 874 -37.83 14.73 14.17
CA ASP A 874 -37.08 15.97 13.95
C ASP A 874 -35.62 15.72 13.49
N LEU A 875 -34.97 14.65 13.97
CA LEU A 875 -33.63 14.24 13.54
C LEU A 875 -33.65 13.64 12.12
N VAL A 876 -34.61 12.76 11.81
CA VAL A 876 -34.82 12.22 10.46
C VAL A 876 -35.14 13.34 9.47
N ARG A 877 -35.98 14.32 9.86
CA ARG A 877 -36.26 15.51 9.04
C ARG A 877 -35.00 16.33 8.77
N ALA A 878 -34.13 16.52 9.75
CA ALA A 878 -32.86 17.22 9.57
C ALA A 878 -31.89 16.47 8.63
N VAL A 879 -31.86 15.13 8.67
CA VAL A 879 -31.08 14.30 7.73
C VAL A 879 -31.65 14.37 6.31
N LEU A 880 -32.98 14.35 6.14
CA LEU A 880 -33.62 14.53 4.83
C LEU A 880 -33.41 15.95 4.27
N GLN A 881 -33.42 16.98 5.12
CA GLN A 881 -33.08 18.34 4.72
C GLN A 881 -31.62 18.43 4.25
N LEU A 882 -30.68 17.86 5.02
CA LEU A 882 -29.28 17.74 4.63
C LEU A 882 -29.15 17.04 3.26
N LYS A 883 -29.85 15.92 3.03
CA LYS A 883 -29.87 15.19 1.75
C LYS A 883 -30.30 16.05 0.57
N ASN A 884 -31.29 16.93 0.76
CA ASN A 884 -31.87 17.76 -0.30
C ASN A 884 -31.03 19.02 -0.57
N GLU A 885 -30.40 19.61 0.45
CA GLU A 885 -29.66 20.87 0.34
C GLU A 885 -28.18 20.69 -0.07
N ILE A 886 -27.57 19.51 0.17
CA ILE A 886 -26.13 19.27 -0.08
C ILE A 886 -25.68 19.52 -1.53
N SER A 887 -26.59 19.30 -2.49
CA SER A 887 -26.33 19.46 -3.92
C SER A 887 -26.49 20.91 -4.41
N LEU A 888 -27.01 21.79 -3.55
CA LEU A 888 -27.34 23.18 -3.87
C LEU A 888 -26.51 24.18 -3.03
N LEU A 889 -25.98 23.75 -1.89
CA LEU A 889 -25.14 24.56 -1.01
C LEU A 889 -23.66 24.57 -1.44
N PRO A 890 -22.96 25.71 -1.32
CA PRO A 890 -21.51 25.77 -1.40
C PRO A 890 -20.86 25.12 -0.15
N PRO A 891 -19.56 24.78 -0.19
CA PRO A 891 -18.90 23.99 0.87
C PRO A 891 -18.98 24.61 2.27
N GLU A 892 -18.99 25.93 2.36
CA GLU A 892 -19.12 26.69 3.61
C GLU A 892 -20.48 26.43 4.28
N GLY A 893 -21.51 26.19 3.47
CA GLY A 893 -22.88 25.90 3.92
C GLY A 893 -23.06 24.52 4.57
N TYR A 894 -22.16 23.56 4.30
CA TYR A 894 -22.28 22.19 4.86
C TYR A 894 -22.24 22.19 6.40
N ILE A 895 -21.52 23.13 7.00
CA ILE A 895 -21.47 23.32 8.46
C ILE A 895 -22.85 23.64 9.04
N LEU A 896 -23.70 24.38 8.32
CA LEU A 896 -25.02 24.77 8.82
C LEU A 896 -25.98 23.57 8.89
N VAL A 897 -26.04 22.76 7.82
CA VAL A 897 -26.93 21.58 7.78
C VAL A 897 -26.48 20.48 8.74
N VAL A 898 -25.18 20.21 8.85
CA VAL A 898 -24.65 19.23 9.83
C VAL A 898 -24.83 19.71 11.27
N LYS A 899 -24.72 21.02 11.52
CA LYS A 899 -25.04 21.61 12.83
C LYS A 899 -26.51 21.43 13.20
N ASN A 900 -27.44 21.55 12.24
CA ASN A 900 -28.86 21.30 12.50
C ASN A 900 -29.13 19.84 12.90
N VAL A 901 -28.53 18.87 12.18
CA VAL A 901 -28.57 17.44 12.55
C VAL A 901 -28.02 17.21 13.98
N GLY A 902 -26.87 17.80 14.31
CA GLY A 902 -26.27 17.70 15.65
C GLY A 902 -27.09 18.37 16.76
N LEU A 903 -27.88 19.41 16.45
CA LEU A 903 -28.83 20.03 17.39
C LEU A 903 -30.05 19.14 17.62
N SER A 904 -30.61 18.52 16.57
CA SER A 904 -31.71 17.56 16.72
C SER A 904 -31.29 16.33 17.52
N LEU A 905 -30.09 15.78 17.28
CA LEU A 905 -29.58 14.65 18.08
C LEU A 905 -29.42 15.02 19.55
N ARG A 906 -28.99 16.25 19.86
CA ARG A 906 -28.87 16.71 21.26
C ARG A 906 -30.23 16.77 21.97
N LYS A 907 -31.30 17.21 21.28
CA LYS A 907 -32.67 17.15 21.83
C LYS A 907 -33.09 15.71 22.11
N LEU A 908 -32.86 14.81 21.15
CA LEU A 908 -33.19 13.39 21.25
C LEU A 908 -32.52 12.75 22.47
N ILE A 909 -31.20 12.89 22.60
CA ILE A 909 -30.45 12.37 23.75
C ILE A 909 -31.02 12.91 25.07
N GLY A 910 -31.27 14.22 25.17
CA GLY A 910 -31.88 14.81 26.37
C GLY A 910 -33.24 14.22 26.72
N SER A 911 -34.14 14.05 25.75
CA SER A 911 -35.46 13.42 26.00
C SER A 911 -35.38 11.94 26.39
N VAL A 912 -34.30 11.25 26.03
CA VAL A 912 -34.04 9.88 26.49
C VAL A 912 -33.43 9.89 27.89
N ASP A 913 -32.52 10.81 28.19
CA ASP A 913 -31.92 11.00 29.52
C ASP A 913 -32.95 11.37 30.59
N GLU A 914 -34.02 12.08 30.23
CA GLU A 914 -35.17 12.37 31.12
C GLU A 914 -35.98 11.12 31.48
N ILE A 915 -36.07 10.14 30.58
CA ILE A 915 -36.88 8.91 30.75
C ILE A 915 -36.04 7.75 31.31
N LEU A 916 -34.73 7.73 31.04
CA LEU A 916 -33.77 6.71 31.49
C LEU A 916 -33.85 6.36 33.01
N PRO A 917 -34.09 7.31 33.94
CA PRO A 917 -34.23 7.01 35.37
C PRO A 917 -35.49 6.21 35.73
N VAL A 918 -36.49 6.18 34.85
CA VAL A 918 -37.78 5.49 35.06
C VAL A 918 -37.77 4.06 34.47
N LEU A 919 -36.93 3.80 33.46
CA LEU A 919 -36.88 2.52 32.74
C LEU A 919 -36.19 1.39 33.54
N PRO A 920 -36.40 0.10 33.20
CA PRO A 920 -35.78 -1.03 33.89
C PRO A 920 -34.25 -1.02 33.76
N ALA A 921 -33.54 -1.38 34.83
CA ALA A 921 -32.08 -1.26 34.89
C ALA A 921 -31.32 -2.09 33.82
N ALA A 922 -31.92 -3.18 33.32
CA ALA A 922 -31.35 -3.95 32.22
C ALA A 922 -31.36 -3.15 30.90
N SER A 923 -32.48 -2.52 30.57
CA SER A 923 -32.69 -1.75 29.34
C SER A 923 -31.85 -0.46 29.30
N ARG A 924 -31.51 0.12 30.47
CA ARG A 924 -30.67 1.34 30.54
C ARG A 924 -29.31 1.14 29.88
N THR A 925 -28.64 0.02 30.15
CA THR A 925 -27.31 -0.27 29.58
C THR A 925 -27.33 -0.38 28.05
N GLU A 926 -28.42 -0.90 27.49
CA GLU A 926 -28.65 -1.02 26.05
C GLU A 926 -28.91 0.35 25.42
N ILE A 927 -29.83 1.13 26.00
CA ILE A 927 -30.17 2.49 25.57
C ILE A 927 -28.94 3.43 25.65
N GLU A 928 -28.17 3.37 26.73
CA GLU A 928 -26.90 4.07 26.87
C GLU A 928 -25.87 3.65 25.81
N GLY A 929 -25.86 2.37 25.42
CA GLY A 929 -25.02 1.86 24.34
C GLY A 929 -25.36 2.51 23.00
N THR A 930 -26.65 2.59 22.69
CA THR A 930 -27.16 3.22 21.45
C THR A 930 -26.99 4.75 21.46
N GLN A 931 -27.13 5.42 22.61
CA GLN A 931 -26.75 6.83 22.76
C GLN A 931 -25.26 7.06 22.46
N LYS A 932 -24.37 6.17 22.93
CA LYS A 932 -22.91 6.24 22.66
C LYS A 932 -22.60 5.97 21.18
N LEU A 933 -23.36 5.10 20.51
CA LEU A 933 -23.29 4.87 19.07
C LEU A 933 -23.64 6.16 18.29
N LEU A 934 -24.80 6.78 18.54
CA LEU A 934 -25.20 8.01 17.84
C LEU A 934 -24.22 9.17 17.98
N ASN A 935 -23.56 9.31 19.14
CA ASN A 935 -22.50 10.32 19.32
C ASN A 935 -21.26 10.04 18.46
N LYS A 936 -20.90 8.77 18.24
CA LYS A 936 -19.84 8.35 17.32
C LYS A 936 -20.24 8.58 15.86
N ASP A 937 -21.49 8.33 15.50
CA ASP A 937 -21.93 8.46 14.10
C ASP A 937 -22.10 9.94 13.69
N LEU A 938 -22.51 10.81 14.62
CA LEU A 938 -22.40 12.27 14.43
C LEU A 938 -20.94 12.72 14.26
N ALA A 939 -19.99 12.09 14.97
CA ALA A 939 -18.57 12.40 14.80
C ALA A 939 -18.03 11.94 13.43
N ASP A 940 -18.46 10.79 12.89
CA ASP A 940 -18.13 10.42 11.50
C ASP A 940 -18.76 11.39 10.50
N LEU A 941 -20.04 11.75 10.65
CA LEU A 941 -20.72 12.73 9.80
C LEU A 941 -19.95 14.08 9.75
N ILE A 942 -19.47 14.57 10.89
CA ILE A 942 -18.63 15.79 10.97
C ILE A 942 -17.28 15.59 10.26
N ASN A 943 -16.68 14.40 10.32
CA ASN A 943 -15.44 14.11 9.60
C ASN A 943 -15.65 13.98 8.08
N LYS A 944 -16.75 13.35 7.64
CA LYS A 944 -17.14 13.30 6.21
C LYS A 944 -17.45 14.70 5.65
N MET A 945 -18.11 15.54 6.44
CA MET A 945 -18.33 16.95 6.10
C MET A 945 -17.02 17.70 5.89
N ARG A 946 -16.07 17.60 6.82
CA ARG A 946 -14.73 18.21 6.67
C ARG A 946 -14.00 17.70 5.43
N LEU A 947 -14.07 16.40 5.15
CA LEU A 947 -13.47 15.80 3.96
C LEU A 947 -14.09 16.35 2.67
N ALA A 948 -15.41 16.55 2.63
CA ALA A 948 -16.12 17.16 1.50
C ALA A 948 -15.80 18.65 1.32
N GLN A 949 -15.54 19.39 2.40
CA GLN A 949 -15.04 20.76 2.30
C GLN A 949 -13.61 20.81 1.74
N GLN A 950 -12.71 19.95 2.24
CA GLN A 950 -11.32 19.87 1.77
C GLN A 950 -11.19 19.41 0.31
N ASN A 951 -12.11 18.59 -0.18
CA ASN A 951 -12.12 18.06 -1.54
C ASN A 951 -13.13 18.75 -2.47
N ALA A 952 -13.71 19.87 -2.06
CA ALA A 952 -14.78 20.55 -2.82
C ALA A 952 -14.38 20.90 -4.27
N VAL A 953 -13.11 21.23 -4.48
CA VAL A 953 -12.51 21.62 -5.78
C VAL A 953 -11.74 20.48 -6.47
N THR A 954 -11.78 19.25 -5.95
CA THR A 954 -11.12 18.08 -6.55
C THR A 954 -12.13 17.16 -7.24
N SER A 955 -11.65 16.23 -8.06
CA SER A 955 -12.49 15.19 -8.70
C SER A 955 -13.18 14.25 -7.69
N LEU A 956 -12.83 14.32 -6.40
CA LEU A 956 -13.45 13.56 -5.33
C LEU A 956 -14.68 14.25 -4.69
N SER A 957 -14.98 15.50 -5.06
CA SER A 957 -16.04 16.32 -4.45
C SER A 957 -17.40 15.58 -4.32
N GLU A 958 -17.88 14.95 -5.40
CA GLU A 958 -19.14 14.19 -5.39
C GLU A 958 -19.09 12.88 -4.57
N GLU A 959 -17.93 12.24 -4.50
CA GLU A 959 -17.74 11.04 -3.67
C GLU A 959 -17.66 11.41 -2.18
N CYS A 960 -17.04 12.53 -1.83
CA CYS A 960 -17.05 13.03 -0.46
C CYS A 960 -18.46 13.49 -0.02
N LYS A 961 -19.26 14.11 -0.91
CA LYS A 961 -20.69 14.35 -0.69
C LYS A 961 -21.45 13.05 -0.46
N ARG A 962 -21.25 12.04 -1.32
CA ARG A 962 -21.87 10.71 -1.18
C ARG A 962 -21.57 10.07 0.18
N GLN A 963 -20.32 10.12 0.64
CA GLN A 963 -19.95 9.58 1.96
C GLN A 963 -20.57 10.37 3.13
N MET A 964 -20.68 11.69 3.02
CA MET A 964 -21.40 12.51 4.02
C MET A 964 -22.89 12.15 4.06
N LEU A 965 -23.53 11.93 2.92
CA LEU A 965 -24.90 11.41 2.85
C LEU A 965 -25.03 10.02 3.49
N THR A 966 -24.09 9.10 3.21
CA THR A 966 -24.07 7.76 3.81
C THR A 966 -23.98 7.82 5.34
N ALA A 967 -23.06 8.63 5.90
CA ALA A 967 -22.94 8.80 7.35
C ALA A 967 -24.23 9.40 7.98
N SER A 968 -24.87 10.35 7.29
CA SER A 968 -26.14 10.93 7.75
C SER A 968 -27.29 9.91 7.75
N HIS A 969 -27.30 8.98 6.80
CA HIS A 969 -28.28 7.90 6.74
C HIS A 969 -28.10 6.88 7.88
N THR A 970 -26.86 6.48 8.19
CA THR A 970 -26.57 5.61 9.35
C THR A 970 -27.10 6.22 10.64
N LEU A 971 -26.80 7.50 10.88
CA LEU A 971 -27.27 8.23 12.06
C LEU A 971 -28.81 8.24 12.19
N ALA A 972 -29.54 8.31 11.07
CA ALA A 972 -31.01 8.23 11.07
C ALA A 972 -31.54 6.81 11.36
N VAL A 973 -30.86 5.76 10.86
CA VAL A 973 -31.21 4.36 11.15
C VAL A 973 -30.98 4.04 12.63
N ASP A 974 -29.83 4.41 13.18
CA ASP A 974 -29.54 4.15 14.59
C ASP A 974 -30.38 5.01 15.55
N ALA A 975 -30.95 6.12 15.08
CA ALA A 975 -31.96 6.88 15.82
C ALA A 975 -33.32 6.17 15.87
N LYS A 976 -33.71 5.43 14.81
CA LYS A 976 -34.84 4.48 14.87
C LYS A 976 -34.52 3.34 15.84
N ASN A 977 -33.32 2.76 15.77
CA ASN A 977 -32.91 1.68 16.68
C ASN A 977 -32.98 2.12 18.16
N LEU A 978 -32.64 3.38 18.48
CA LEU A 978 -32.81 3.96 19.81
C LEU A 978 -34.29 4.05 20.23
N LEU A 979 -35.18 4.48 19.33
CA LEU A 979 -36.62 4.54 19.57
C LEU A 979 -37.19 3.14 19.84
N ASP A 980 -36.88 2.17 18.98
CA ASP A 980 -37.34 0.78 19.11
C ASP A 980 -36.88 0.14 20.44
N ALA A 981 -35.67 0.46 20.91
CA ALA A 981 -35.16 0.02 22.22
C ALA A 981 -35.85 0.72 23.39
N VAL A 982 -36.06 2.05 23.30
CA VAL A 982 -36.80 2.83 24.30
C VAL A 982 -38.25 2.35 24.42
N ASP A 983 -38.91 2.04 23.32
CA ASP A 983 -40.30 1.58 23.31
C ASP A 983 -40.45 0.17 23.89
N GLN A 984 -39.53 -0.74 23.57
CA GLN A 984 -39.46 -2.05 24.23
C GLN A 984 -39.26 -1.90 25.74
N ALA A 985 -38.45 -0.94 26.19
CA ALA A 985 -38.26 -0.64 27.61
C ALA A 985 -39.52 -0.02 28.28
N LYS A 986 -40.22 0.91 27.59
CA LYS A 986 -41.52 1.46 28.04
C LYS A 986 -42.56 0.35 28.23
N VAL A 987 -42.66 -0.57 27.28
CA VAL A 987 -43.58 -1.73 27.32
C VAL A 987 -43.22 -2.67 28.49
N GLN A 988 -41.94 -3.02 28.66
CA GLN A 988 -41.49 -3.86 29.79
C GLN A 988 -41.75 -3.22 31.16
N ALA A 989 -41.84 -1.89 31.24
CA ALA A 989 -42.13 -1.13 32.45
C ALA A 989 -43.63 -0.87 32.71
N ASN A 990 -44.53 -1.34 31.83
CA ASN A 990 -45.97 -0.99 31.83
C ASN A 990 -46.26 0.52 31.77
N LEU A 991 -45.38 1.32 31.15
CA LEU A 991 -45.51 2.78 31.04
C LEU A 991 -46.32 3.24 29.82
N VAL A 992 -47.05 2.33 29.17
CA VAL A 992 -47.66 2.53 27.86
C VAL A 992 -49.18 2.55 27.93
N LYS A 993 -49.80 3.59 27.36
CA LYS A 993 -51.20 3.53 26.93
C LYS A 993 -51.26 2.80 25.58
N LEU A 994 -51.95 1.67 25.55
CA LEU A 994 -52.37 1.03 24.30
C LEU A 994 -53.53 1.85 23.69
N CYS A 995 -53.54 1.99 22.37
CA CYS A 995 -54.73 2.50 21.69
C CYS A 995 -55.89 1.52 21.88
N LEU A 996 -57.04 2.02 22.35
CA LEU A 996 -58.32 1.34 22.20
C LEU A 996 -58.81 1.57 20.76
N GLU A 997 -59.39 0.54 20.16
CA GLU A 997 -59.96 0.56 18.79
C GLU A 997 -61.29 1.34 18.72
#